data_AF-A0A452V4N6-F1
#
_entry.id   AF-A0A452V4N6-F1
#
_cell.length_a   1.000
_cell.length_b   1.000
_cell.length_c   1.000
_cell.angle_alpha   90.00
_cell.angle_beta   90.00
_cell.angle_gamma   90.00
#
_symmetry.space_group_name_H-M   'P 1'
#
loop_
_entity.id
_entity.type
_entity.pdbx_description
1 polymer ?
#
loop_
_entity_poly.entity_id
_entity_poly.type
_entity_poly.pdbx_seq_one_letter_code
_entity_poly.pdbx_strand_id
1 'polypeptide(L)'
;PPLGAPQFLLPTPPGSRLLSLSDHPPSSPVIYICSSPDAFRTLMLLAMEDGLSGEDYVFFHLDLFGQSLQGAHGLAPHRPWERGDGQDISAHQAFQAAKIITYKEPDNPEYLEFLQQLKHLAHEQFNFTMEDGLVNTIPASFHDGLLLYVQAVTETLAHGGTVTDGEAITQRMWNRSFQGVTGYLKMDSNGDRETDFSLWDMHPETGTFRVVLNYNGTSQELVAVPGRKLSWPLGYPPPDIPKCGFDNEDPACNQDHFSTLEVLALVGSLSLLSILTVSFFIYRKMQLEKELASELWRVRWEDVQPSSLERHLRSRGSNYGSLLTTEGQFQVFAKTAYYKGNLVAVKRVNRKRIELTRKVLFELKHMRDVQNEHLTRFVGACTDPPNICILTEYCPRGSLQDILENESITLDWMFRYSLTNDIVKGMLFLHNGAICSHGNLKSSNCVVDGRFVLKITDFGLESFRDPEPEQGHTLYAKKLWTAPELLRMASPPARGSQAGDVYSFGIILQEIALRSGVFHVEGLDLSPKEIVERVTRGEQPPFRPSLALQSHLEELGWALPLPHLARPGLRENSSNILDNLLSRMEQYANNLEELVEERTQAYLEEKRKAEALLYQILPHSVAEQLKRGETVQAEAFDSVTIYFSDIVGFTALSAESTPMQVVTLLNDLYTCFDAVIDNFDVYKVETIGDAYMVVSGLPVRNGLLHAREVARMALALLDAVRSFRIRHRPQEELRLRIGIHTGPVCAGVVGLKMPRYCLFGDTVNTASRMESNGEALKIHLSSETKAVLEEFGGFELELRGDIEMKVEKEAPALTIPWSPGRVIFPQAPSQAANPTPIPKPLSFGKWVGVLLPTPRASSFSLQGKGKVRTYWLLGERGSSTRG
;
A
#
# COMPACT_ATOMS: atom_id res chain seq x y z
N PRO A 1 13.31 -17.91 -45.47
CA PRO A 1 14.09 -16.94 -44.69
C PRO A 1 13.36 -15.60 -44.64
N PRO A 2 12.56 -15.29 -43.61
CA PRO A 2 11.94 -13.99 -43.57
C PRO A 2 12.96 -12.99 -43.01
N LEU A 3 13.27 -11.98 -43.83
CA LEU A 3 13.90 -10.74 -43.42
C LEU A 3 13.11 -10.15 -42.24
N GLY A 4 13.81 -9.71 -41.18
CA GLY A 4 13.21 -9.08 -40.01
C GLY A 4 12.33 -7.91 -40.43
N ALA A 5 11.05 -7.95 -40.06
CA ALA A 5 10.11 -6.89 -40.37
C ALA A 5 10.39 -5.65 -39.47
N PRO A 6 10.24 -4.42 -39.98
CA PRO A 6 10.32 -3.21 -39.17
C PRO A 6 9.27 -3.23 -38.04
N GLN A 7 9.68 -2.90 -36.81
CA GLN A 7 8.76 -2.75 -35.69
C GLN A 7 8.09 -1.36 -35.72
N PHE A 8 6.77 -1.35 -35.83
CA PHE A 8 5.94 -0.15 -35.71
C PHE A 8 5.45 -0.02 -34.26
N LEU A 9 5.85 1.04 -33.57
CA LEU A 9 5.30 1.38 -32.26
C LEU A 9 4.04 2.24 -32.45
N LEU A 10 2.87 1.69 -32.11
CA LEU A 10 1.61 2.43 -32.07
C LEU A 10 1.36 2.92 -30.63
N PRO A 11 0.92 4.18 -30.43
CA PRO A 11 0.57 4.67 -29.11
C PRO A 11 -0.69 3.97 -28.60
N THR A 12 -0.60 3.31 -27.44
CA THR A 12 -1.76 2.79 -26.71
C THR A 12 -2.47 3.91 -25.94
N PRO A 13 -3.78 3.82 -25.67
CA PRO A 13 -4.55 4.88 -25.04
C PRO A 13 -4.05 5.22 -23.62
N PRO A 14 -4.27 6.46 -23.15
CA PRO A 14 -3.70 6.96 -21.90
C PRO A 14 -4.29 6.17 -20.72
N GLY A 15 -3.45 5.41 -20.03
CA GLY A 15 -3.84 4.56 -18.90
C GLY A 15 -3.35 3.11 -18.99
N SER A 16 -2.79 2.69 -20.12
CA SER A 16 -2.02 1.45 -20.22
C SER A 16 -0.57 1.74 -19.81
N ARG A 17 0.04 0.88 -18.96
CA ARG A 17 1.47 0.96 -18.62
C ARG A 17 2.26 1.10 -19.92
N LEU A 18 3.00 2.18 -20.08
CA LEU A 18 4.11 2.25 -21.03
C LEU A 18 4.95 1.00 -20.75
N LEU A 19 4.95 0.03 -21.68
CA LEU A 19 5.96 -1.01 -21.69
C LEU A 19 7.29 -0.27 -21.68
N SER A 20 8.04 -0.38 -20.58
CA SER A 20 9.39 0.14 -20.57
C SER A 20 10.13 -0.55 -21.72
N LEU A 21 10.81 0.21 -22.56
CA LEU A 21 11.63 -0.36 -23.64
C LEU A 21 12.74 -1.27 -23.05
N SER A 22 12.97 -1.21 -21.74
CA SER A 22 13.84 -2.13 -20.98
C SER A 22 13.29 -3.55 -20.82
N ASP A 23 11.97 -3.76 -20.78
CA ASP A 23 11.38 -5.10 -20.58
C ASP A 23 11.46 -5.95 -21.87
N HIS A 24 11.49 -5.29 -23.03
CA HIS A 24 11.66 -5.89 -24.35
C HIS A 24 12.42 -4.92 -25.27
N PRO A 25 13.77 -4.95 -25.31
CA PRO A 25 14.54 -4.10 -26.23
C PRO A 25 14.10 -4.40 -27.67
N PRO A 26 13.90 -3.36 -28.51
CA PRO A 26 13.49 -3.57 -29.89
C PRO A 26 14.54 -4.43 -30.58
N SER A 27 14.06 -5.51 -31.20
CA SER A 27 14.92 -6.44 -31.94
C SER A 27 15.69 -5.70 -33.04
N SER A 28 15.10 -4.70 -33.69
CA SER A 28 15.72 -3.95 -34.80
C SER A 28 16.43 -2.65 -34.35
N PRO A 29 17.64 -2.35 -34.87
CA PRO A 29 18.31 -1.06 -34.69
C PRO A 29 17.59 0.10 -35.42
N VAL A 30 16.69 -0.21 -36.35
CA VAL A 30 15.86 0.78 -37.07
C VAL A 30 14.44 0.74 -36.55
N ILE A 31 13.95 1.88 -36.06
CA ILE A 31 12.62 2.01 -35.42
C ILE A 31 11.79 3.04 -36.18
N TYR A 32 10.56 2.67 -36.57
CA TYR A 32 9.60 3.59 -37.20
C TYR A 32 8.53 4.03 -36.20
N ILE A 33 8.34 5.34 -36.05
CA ILE A 33 7.39 5.95 -35.11
C ILE A 33 6.35 6.75 -35.88
N CYS A 34 5.09 6.36 -35.73
CA CYS A 34 3.93 7.09 -36.23
C CYS A 34 3.11 7.60 -35.04
N SER A 35 3.28 8.88 -34.68
CA SER A 35 2.66 9.48 -33.50
C SER A 35 2.46 10.98 -33.65
N SER A 36 1.81 11.64 -32.68
CA SER A 36 1.83 13.11 -32.62
C SER A 36 3.24 13.64 -32.30
N PRO A 37 3.55 14.90 -32.64
CA PRO A 37 4.85 15.52 -32.34
C PRO A 37 5.22 15.47 -30.84
N ASP A 38 4.25 15.61 -29.95
CA ASP A 38 4.49 15.58 -28.49
C ASP A 38 4.70 14.15 -27.96
N ALA A 39 3.98 13.18 -28.50
CA ALA A 39 4.24 11.77 -28.20
C ALA A 39 5.62 11.34 -28.71
N PHE A 40 6.01 11.81 -29.91
CA PHE A 40 7.32 11.55 -30.47
C PHE A 40 8.44 12.11 -29.59
N ARG A 41 8.32 13.37 -29.13
CA ARG A 41 9.29 13.96 -28.21
C ARG A 41 9.40 13.18 -26.90
N THR A 42 8.28 12.77 -26.31
CA THR A 42 8.25 11.96 -25.09
C THR A 42 8.95 10.61 -25.30
N LEU A 43 8.68 9.93 -26.43
CA LEU A 43 9.33 8.66 -26.76
C LEU A 43 10.84 8.80 -26.94
N MET A 44 11.31 9.89 -27.56
CA MET A 44 12.74 10.15 -27.71
C MET A 44 13.42 10.39 -26.35
N LEU A 45 12.76 11.08 -25.42
CA LEU A 45 13.29 11.28 -24.06
C LEU A 45 13.38 9.95 -23.28
N LEU A 46 12.34 9.11 -23.35
CA LEU A 46 12.36 7.78 -22.74
C LEU A 46 13.44 6.87 -23.35
N ALA A 47 13.59 6.91 -24.68
CA ALA A 47 14.65 6.16 -25.36
C ALA A 47 16.05 6.60 -24.90
N MET A 48 16.24 7.89 -24.56
CA MET A 48 17.50 8.36 -24.00
C MET A 48 17.73 7.93 -22.56
N GLU A 49 16.69 7.93 -21.71
CA GLU A 49 16.77 7.39 -20.35
C GLU A 49 17.14 5.90 -20.34
N ASP A 50 16.62 5.14 -21.31
CA ASP A 50 16.90 3.71 -21.49
C ASP A 50 18.23 3.43 -22.22
N GLY A 51 19.03 4.45 -22.53
CA GLY A 51 20.34 4.31 -23.19
C GLY A 51 20.26 3.90 -24.67
N LEU A 52 19.08 4.00 -25.28
CA LEU A 52 18.81 3.67 -26.69
C LEU A 52 19.07 4.84 -27.64
N SER A 53 19.51 5.99 -27.14
CA SER A 53 19.94 7.12 -27.97
C SER A 53 21.46 7.21 -28.05
N GLY A 54 22.02 7.02 -29.25
CA GLY A 54 23.38 7.48 -29.57
C GLY A 54 24.38 6.41 -30.04
N GLU A 55 24.14 5.12 -29.81
CA GLU A 55 25.14 4.10 -30.18
C GLU A 55 24.64 3.14 -31.28
N ASP A 56 23.53 2.42 -31.10
CA ASP A 56 23.13 1.36 -32.06
C ASP A 56 21.75 1.56 -32.72
N TYR A 57 21.03 2.65 -32.43
CA TYR A 57 19.65 2.84 -32.89
C TYR A 57 19.41 4.12 -33.70
N VAL A 58 18.50 4.03 -34.69
CA VAL A 58 17.97 5.16 -35.46
C VAL A 58 16.44 5.17 -35.41
N PHE A 59 15.87 6.36 -35.23
CA PHE A 59 14.44 6.57 -35.12
C PHE A 59 13.91 7.34 -36.34
N PHE A 60 13.04 6.72 -37.13
CA PHE A 60 12.33 7.37 -38.24
C PHE A 60 10.93 7.77 -37.81
N HIS A 61 10.67 9.07 -37.73
CA HIS A 61 9.36 9.61 -37.47
C HIS A 61 8.61 9.85 -38.77
N LEU A 62 7.42 9.26 -38.90
CA LEU A 62 6.53 9.45 -40.04
C LEU A 62 5.61 10.65 -39.76
N ASP A 63 5.99 11.81 -40.27
CA ASP A 63 5.27 13.07 -40.12
C ASP A 63 4.88 13.61 -41.50
N LEU A 64 3.86 13.00 -42.10
CA LEU A 64 3.53 13.18 -43.52
C LEU A 64 3.36 14.66 -43.93
N PHE A 65 2.80 15.49 -43.05
CA PHE A 65 2.56 16.92 -43.32
C PHE A 65 3.51 17.86 -42.56
N GLY A 66 4.55 17.31 -41.93
CA GLY A 66 5.55 18.10 -41.22
C GLY A 66 4.99 18.89 -40.04
N GLN A 67 4.01 18.37 -39.30
CA GLN A 67 3.42 19.05 -38.15
C GLN A 67 4.47 19.31 -37.04
N SER A 68 5.39 18.36 -36.83
CA SER A 68 6.51 18.53 -35.90
C SER A 68 7.51 19.60 -36.35
N LEU A 69 7.51 19.89 -37.65
CA LEU A 69 8.33 20.92 -38.26
C LEU A 69 7.59 22.26 -38.34
N GLN A 70 6.28 22.33 -38.10
CA GLN A 70 5.52 23.58 -38.06
C GLN A 70 5.68 24.23 -36.67
N GLY A 71 6.29 25.42 -36.61
CA GLY A 71 6.50 26.13 -35.35
C GLY A 71 5.21 26.70 -34.79
N ALA A 72 5.07 26.76 -33.46
CA ALA A 72 3.95 27.43 -32.78
C ALA A 72 3.92 28.96 -33.01
N HIS A 73 5.06 29.53 -33.42
CA HIS A 73 5.24 30.95 -33.72
C HIS A 73 6.16 31.10 -34.93
N GLY A 74 5.73 31.87 -35.92
CA GLY A 74 6.42 32.02 -37.20
C GLY A 74 7.90 32.44 -37.10
N LEU A 75 8.62 32.13 -38.18
CA LEU A 75 10.00 32.54 -38.53
C LEU A 75 11.18 32.00 -37.70
N ALA A 76 10.98 31.16 -36.68
CA ALA A 76 12.08 30.46 -36.01
C ALA A 76 12.48 29.17 -36.75
N PRO A 77 13.78 28.80 -36.80
CA PRO A 77 14.22 27.58 -37.46
C PRO A 77 13.68 26.33 -36.71
N HIS A 78 13.18 25.36 -37.48
CA HIS A 78 12.36 24.25 -37.00
C HIS A 78 13.13 23.31 -36.05
N ARG A 79 12.81 23.42 -34.75
CA ARG A 79 13.38 22.62 -33.66
C ARG A 79 12.28 21.78 -33.00
N PRO A 80 11.96 20.61 -33.55
CA PRO A 80 10.87 19.75 -33.06
C PRO A 80 11.09 19.26 -31.61
N TRP A 81 12.32 19.32 -31.10
CA TRP A 81 12.69 18.94 -29.73
C TRP A 81 12.49 20.05 -28.68
N GLU A 82 12.34 21.32 -29.09
CA GLU A 82 12.27 22.47 -28.17
C GLU A 82 10.83 22.68 -27.65
N ARG A 83 10.64 22.74 -26.33
CA ARG A 83 9.34 22.99 -25.66
C ARG A 83 9.41 24.00 -24.50
N GLY A 84 10.61 24.36 -24.03
CA GLY A 84 10.79 25.27 -22.90
C GLY A 84 10.44 24.67 -21.53
N ASP A 85 10.42 23.33 -21.42
CA ASP A 85 9.93 22.59 -20.25
C ASP A 85 11.05 22.10 -19.30
N GLY A 86 12.28 22.57 -19.51
CA GLY A 86 13.45 22.17 -18.72
C GLY A 86 14.11 20.85 -19.18
N GLN A 87 13.52 20.13 -20.14
CA GLN A 87 14.08 18.89 -20.70
C GLN A 87 14.66 19.05 -22.11
N ASP A 88 14.79 20.29 -22.61
CA ASP A 88 15.22 20.56 -23.98
C ASP A 88 16.66 20.14 -24.26
N ILE A 89 17.56 20.15 -23.27
CA ILE A 89 18.94 19.67 -23.42
C ILE A 89 18.94 18.16 -23.71
N SER A 90 18.18 17.42 -22.91
CA SER A 90 17.93 15.99 -23.05
C SER A 90 17.27 15.67 -24.39
N ALA A 91 16.22 16.42 -24.76
CA ALA A 91 15.53 16.23 -26.03
C ALA A 91 16.45 16.54 -27.23
N HIS A 92 17.26 17.59 -27.16
CA HIS A 92 18.24 17.92 -28.20
C HIS A 92 19.25 16.78 -28.43
N GLN A 93 19.73 16.15 -27.37
CA GLN A 93 20.64 15.00 -27.47
C GLN A 93 19.93 13.78 -28.08
N ALA A 94 18.73 13.45 -27.59
CA ALA A 94 17.96 12.32 -28.10
C ALA A 94 17.65 12.46 -29.61
N PHE A 95 17.28 13.65 -30.06
CA PHE A 95 16.91 13.92 -31.46
C PHE A 95 18.10 13.84 -32.45
N GLN A 96 19.35 13.70 -32.00
CA GLN A 96 20.48 13.40 -32.89
C GLN A 96 20.33 12.06 -33.60
N ALA A 97 19.64 11.10 -32.99
CA ALA A 97 19.33 9.80 -33.56
C ALA A 97 18.03 9.79 -34.39
N ALA A 98 17.28 10.89 -34.43
CA ALA A 98 16.00 10.99 -35.12
C ALA A 98 16.14 11.43 -36.59
N LYS A 99 15.25 10.92 -37.44
CA LYS A 99 15.06 11.31 -38.84
C LYS A 99 13.57 11.48 -39.10
N ILE A 100 13.14 12.51 -39.82
CA ILE A 100 11.72 12.79 -40.05
C ILE A 100 11.40 12.62 -41.54
N ILE A 101 10.38 11.84 -41.86
CA ILE A 101 9.91 11.60 -43.23
C ILE A 101 8.62 12.38 -43.45
N THR A 102 8.59 13.23 -44.48
CA THR A 102 7.42 14.03 -44.88
C THR A 102 7.11 13.82 -46.36
N TYR A 103 5.94 14.25 -46.82
CA TYR A 103 5.73 14.47 -48.25
C TYR A 103 6.70 15.53 -48.78
N LYS A 104 7.11 15.38 -50.04
CA LYS A 104 7.87 16.41 -50.76
C LYS A 104 6.91 17.48 -51.26
N GLU A 105 7.18 18.74 -50.94
CA GLU A 105 6.44 19.86 -51.50
C GLU A 105 6.78 20.02 -52.99
N PRO A 106 5.78 20.18 -53.88
CA PRO A 106 6.04 20.49 -55.28
C PRO A 106 6.71 21.86 -55.43
N ASP A 107 7.78 21.90 -56.20
CA ASP A 107 8.58 23.12 -56.46
C ASP A 107 8.39 23.67 -57.88
N ASN A 108 7.46 23.10 -58.64
CA ASN A 108 7.15 23.53 -60.00
C ASN A 108 6.33 24.84 -60.02
N PRO A 109 6.52 25.69 -61.05
CA PRO A 109 5.89 27.01 -61.10
C PRO A 109 4.35 26.94 -61.14
N GLU A 110 3.77 25.90 -61.75
CA GLU A 110 2.32 25.73 -61.84
C GLU A 110 1.69 25.51 -60.46
N TYR A 111 2.38 24.79 -59.56
CA TYR A 111 1.92 24.59 -58.18
C TYR A 111 1.92 25.91 -57.40
N LEU A 112 2.96 26.72 -57.55
CA LEU A 112 3.08 28.02 -56.87
C LEU A 112 1.98 28.99 -57.32
N GLU A 113 1.70 29.05 -58.63
CA GLU A 113 0.62 29.88 -59.18
C GLU A 113 -0.75 29.40 -58.67
N PHE A 114 -1.00 28.09 -58.71
CA PHE A 114 -2.23 27.49 -58.18
C PHE A 114 -2.43 27.81 -56.70
N LEU A 115 -1.37 27.70 -55.87
CA LEU A 115 -1.45 27.97 -54.45
C LEU A 115 -1.78 29.45 -54.17
N GLN A 116 -1.20 30.39 -54.92
CA GLN A 116 -1.52 31.82 -54.79
C GLN A 116 -2.99 32.10 -55.11
N GLN A 117 -3.49 31.52 -56.20
CA GLN A 117 -4.90 31.65 -56.59
C GLN A 117 -5.83 31.02 -55.54
N LEU A 118 -5.48 29.84 -55.03
CA LEU A 118 -6.25 29.13 -54.01
C LEU A 118 -6.34 29.94 -52.72
N LYS A 119 -5.22 30.54 -52.26
CA LYS A 119 -5.20 31.41 -51.07
C LYS A 119 -6.12 32.63 -51.25
N HIS A 120 -6.10 33.24 -52.43
CA HIS A 120 -6.96 34.38 -52.73
C HIS A 120 -8.45 33.99 -52.70
N LEU A 121 -8.81 32.88 -53.37
CA LEU A 121 -10.17 32.36 -53.41
C LEU A 121 -10.68 31.92 -52.03
N ALA A 122 -9.82 31.27 -51.23
CA ALA A 122 -10.16 30.85 -49.88
C ALA A 122 -10.53 32.04 -48.98
N HIS A 123 -9.78 33.14 -49.12
CA HIS A 123 -10.07 34.37 -48.39
C HIS A 123 -11.34 35.06 -48.92
N GLU A 124 -11.49 35.19 -50.23
CA GLU A 124 -12.62 35.90 -50.85
C GLU A 124 -13.96 35.18 -50.63
N GLN A 125 -14.02 33.86 -50.84
CA GLN A 125 -15.28 33.10 -50.84
C GLN A 125 -15.64 32.54 -49.46
N PHE A 126 -14.65 32.25 -48.61
CA PHE A 126 -14.86 31.55 -47.34
C PHE A 126 -14.31 32.32 -46.12
N ASN A 127 -13.70 33.50 -46.31
CA ASN A 127 -13.04 34.27 -45.25
C ASN A 127 -12.01 33.43 -44.47
N PHE A 128 -11.34 32.49 -45.15
CA PHE A 128 -10.34 31.60 -44.56
C PHE A 128 -8.94 31.99 -45.02
N THR A 129 -8.02 32.14 -44.06
CA THR A 129 -6.61 32.44 -44.35
C THR A 129 -5.81 31.15 -44.26
N MET A 130 -5.27 30.69 -45.39
CA MET A 130 -4.46 29.47 -45.43
C MET A 130 -3.02 29.76 -45.01
N GLU A 131 -2.52 29.01 -44.02
CA GLU A 131 -1.13 29.07 -43.58
C GLU A 131 -0.20 28.37 -44.58
N ASP A 132 1.08 28.74 -44.57
CA ASP A 132 2.11 28.07 -45.35
C ASP A 132 2.49 26.73 -44.71
N GLY A 133 2.51 25.66 -45.50
CA GLY A 133 2.90 24.33 -45.05
C GLY A 133 2.49 23.22 -46.01
N LEU A 134 3.00 22.00 -45.76
CA LEU A 134 2.79 20.83 -46.60
C LEU A 134 1.32 20.41 -46.74
N VAL A 135 0.44 20.84 -45.82
CA VAL A 135 -1.01 20.59 -45.90
C VAL A 135 -1.62 21.22 -47.17
N ASN A 136 -0.99 22.27 -47.71
CA ASN A 136 -1.40 22.92 -48.95
C ASN A 136 -1.23 22.02 -50.19
N THR A 137 -0.56 20.86 -50.08
CA THR A 137 -0.50 19.86 -51.14
C THR A 137 -1.80 19.08 -51.29
N ILE A 138 -2.67 19.07 -50.28
CA ILE A 138 -3.93 18.31 -50.28
C ILE A 138 -4.91 18.87 -51.33
N PRO A 139 -5.26 20.18 -51.35
CA PRO A 139 -6.16 20.72 -52.36
C PRO A 139 -5.63 20.56 -53.78
N ALA A 140 -4.31 20.68 -53.97
CA ALA A 140 -3.66 20.46 -55.25
C ALA A 140 -3.76 18.99 -55.71
N SER A 141 -3.63 18.05 -54.77
CA SER A 141 -3.83 16.62 -55.05
C SER A 141 -5.28 16.28 -55.42
N PHE A 142 -6.26 16.95 -54.80
CA PHE A 142 -7.67 16.83 -55.21
C PHE A 142 -7.93 17.38 -56.60
N HIS A 143 -7.32 18.52 -56.94
CA HIS A 143 -7.38 19.09 -58.28
C HIS A 143 -6.84 18.10 -59.32
N ASP A 144 -5.69 17.47 -59.04
CA ASP A 144 -5.10 16.47 -59.92
C ASP A 144 -5.95 15.20 -60.03
N GLY A 145 -6.56 14.75 -58.92
CA GLY A 145 -7.50 13.63 -58.93
C GLY A 145 -8.74 13.91 -59.79
N LEU A 146 -9.28 15.13 -59.75
CA LEU A 146 -10.40 15.54 -60.60
C LEU A 146 -9.98 15.57 -62.08
N LEU A 147 -8.78 16.08 -62.37
CA LEU A 147 -8.26 16.09 -63.74
C LEU A 147 -8.13 14.67 -64.30
N LEU A 148 -7.59 13.74 -63.51
CA LEU A 148 -7.50 12.32 -63.86
C LEU A 148 -8.89 11.71 -64.12
N TYR A 149 -9.86 12.00 -63.25
CA TYR A 149 -11.24 11.54 -63.40
C TYR A 149 -11.89 12.09 -64.69
N VAL A 150 -11.74 13.38 -64.97
CA VAL A 150 -12.28 14.01 -66.19
C VAL A 150 -11.67 13.39 -67.44
N GLN A 151 -10.37 13.09 -67.45
CA GLN A 151 -9.73 12.38 -68.56
C GLN A 151 -10.34 10.98 -68.74
N ALA A 152 -10.45 10.19 -67.67
CA ALA A 152 -11.00 8.83 -67.71
C ALA A 152 -12.47 8.80 -68.15
N VAL A 153 -13.31 9.73 -67.69
CA VAL A 153 -14.71 9.87 -68.13
C VAL A 153 -14.78 10.23 -69.61
N THR A 154 -13.98 11.20 -70.03
CA THR A 154 -13.95 11.65 -71.44
C THR A 154 -13.56 10.50 -72.38
N GLU A 155 -12.55 9.73 -72.01
CA GLU A 155 -12.12 8.54 -72.74
C GLU A 155 -13.20 7.47 -72.75
N THR A 156 -13.88 7.24 -71.62
CA THR A 156 -14.99 6.27 -71.52
C THR A 156 -16.15 6.65 -72.44
N LEU A 157 -16.52 7.93 -72.48
CA LEU A 157 -17.54 8.48 -73.38
C LEU A 157 -17.13 8.36 -74.85
N ALA A 158 -15.87 8.65 -75.18
CA ALA A 158 -15.35 8.52 -76.55
C ALA A 158 -15.41 7.07 -77.08
N HIS A 159 -15.34 6.08 -76.18
CA HIS A 159 -15.48 4.66 -76.52
C HIS A 159 -16.93 4.14 -76.41
N GLY A 160 -17.93 5.02 -76.29
CA GLY A 160 -19.35 4.66 -76.25
C GLY A 160 -19.85 4.14 -74.90
N GLY A 161 -19.06 4.27 -73.84
CA GLY A 161 -19.48 3.97 -72.46
C GLY A 161 -20.36 5.07 -71.85
N THR A 162 -20.87 4.84 -70.64
CA THR A 162 -21.71 5.81 -69.91
C THR A 162 -21.00 6.37 -68.67
N VAL A 163 -21.36 7.59 -68.26
CA VAL A 163 -20.81 8.23 -67.04
C VAL A 163 -21.23 7.49 -65.76
N THR A 164 -22.25 6.63 -65.83
CA THR A 164 -22.73 5.81 -64.71
C THR A 164 -21.89 4.55 -64.49
N ASP A 165 -21.00 4.19 -65.41
CA ASP A 165 -20.15 3.01 -65.31
C ASP A 165 -18.85 3.32 -64.55
N GLY A 166 -18.97 3.36 -63.23
CA GLY A 166 -17.87 3.70 -62.34
C GLY A 166 -16.70 2.71 -62.39
N GLU A 167 -16.95 1.43 -62.69
CA GLU A 167 -15.90 0.41 -62.80
C GLU A 167 -15.03 0.66 -64.03
N ALA A 168 -15.66 0.88 -65.19
CA ALA A 168 -14.96 1.17 -66.43
C ALA A 168 -14.17 2.48 -66.36
N ILE A 169 -14.70 3.50 -65.66
CA ILE A 169 -13.98 4.77 -65.44
C ILE A 169 -12.78 4.55 -64.53
N THR A 170 -12.95 3.84 -63.41
CA THR A 170 -11.88 3.60 -62.43
C THR A 170 -10.75 2.78 -63.03
N GLN A 171 -11.04 1.72 -63.80
CA GLN A 171 -10.02 0.92 -64.47
C GLN A 171 -9.15 1.74 -65.43
N ARG A 172 -9.69 2.80 -66.06
CA ARG A 172 -8.94 3.71 -66.94
C ARG A 172 -8.10 4.74 -66.19
N MET A 173 -8.29 4.88 -64.89
CA MET A 173 -7.47 5.74 -64.03
C MET A 173 -6.18 5.04 -63.58
N TRP A 174 -6.12 3.71 -63.64
CA TRP A 174 -4.96 2.92 -63.18
C TRP A 174 -3.85 2.84 -64.23
N ASN A 175 -2.63 2.55 -63.76
CA ASN A 175 -1.44 2.29 -64.58
C ASN A 175 -1.16 3.33 -65.68
N ARG A 176 -1.29 4.62 -65.35
CA ARG A 176 -1.08 5.72 -66.28
C ARG A 176 -0.33 6.86 -65.63
N SER A 177 0.28 7.69 -66.47
CA SER A 177 0.93 8.92 -66.04
C SER A 177 0.29 10.13 -66.69
N PHE A 178 0.25 11.25 -65.99
CA PHE A 178 -0.24 12.52 -66.53
C PHE A 178 0.44 13.71 -65.85
N GLN A 179 0.34 14.89 -66.47
CA GLN A 179 0.83 16.13 -65.89
C GLN A 179 -0.31 16.79 -65.09
N GLY A 180 -0.11 16.93 -63.78
CA GLY A 180 -0.98 17.67 -62.89
C GLY A 180 -0.36 19.00 -62.44
N VAL A 181 -1.07 19.69 -61.55
CA VAL A 181 -0.61 20.92 -60.92
C VAL A 181 0.52 20.66 -59.92
N THR A 182 0.51 19.48 -59.27
CA THR A 182 1.60 19.04 -58.37
C THR A 182 2.81 18.45 -59.11
N GLY A 183 2.83 18.53 -60.45
CA GLY A 183 3.93 18.05 -61.29
C GLY A 183 3.58 16.78 -62.08
N TYR A 184 4.60 16.00 -62.40
CA TYR A 184 4.43 14.74 -63.13
C TYR A 184 3.93 13.64 -62.18
N LEU A 185 2.86 12.96 -62.58
CA LEU A 185 2.15 11.99 -61.75
C LEU A 185 2.15 10.63 -62.42
N LYS A 186 2.29 9.57 -61.64
CA LYS A 186 2.18 8.18 -62.08
C LYS A 186 1.27 7.41 -61.13
N MET A 187 0.25 6.77 -61.70
CA MET A 187 -0.61 5.81 -61.02
C MET A 187 -0.10 4.41 -61.31
N ASP A 188 0.01 3.57 -60.28
CA ASP A 188 0.48 2.20 -60.41
C ASP A 188 -0.64 1.26 -60.92
N SER A 189 -0.36 -0.05 -60.99
CA SER A 189 -1.33 -1.06 -61.42
C SER A 189 -2.53 -1.22 -60.50
N ASN A 190 -2.42 -0.79 -59.24
CA ASN A 190 -3.46 -0.86 -58.23
C ASN A 190 -4.29 0.42 -58.15
N GLY A 191 -3.89 1.47 -58.88
CA GLY A 191 -4.54 2.77 -58.84
C GLY A 191 -4.02 3.68 -57.73
N ASP A 192 -2.88 3.36 -57.14
CA ASP A 192 -2.22 4.18 -56.14
C ASP A 192 -1.27 5.17 -56.81
N ARG A 193 -1.17 6.38 -56.23
CA ARG A 193 -0.25 7.43 -56.71
C ARG A 193 1.16 7.16 -56.19
N GLU A 194 2.11 7.04 -57.10
CA GLU A 194 3.54 7.06 -56.77
C GLU A 194 3.91 8.45 -56.25
N THR A 195 4.23 8.53 -54.95
CA THR A 195 4.37 9.80 -54.23
C THR A 195 5.82 10.08 -53.83
N ASP A 196 6.21 11.34 -53.91
CA ASP A 196 7.55 11.80 -53.54
C ASP A 196 7.63 12.13 -52.04
N PHE A 197 8.75 11.76 -51.41
CA PHE A 197 9.00 11.98 -49.99
C PHE A 197 10.30 12.78 -49.76
N SER A 198 10.36 13.49 -48.64
CA SER A 198 11.55 14.20 -48.17
C SER A 198 11.99 13.64 -46.83
N LEU A 199 13.29 13.37 -46.69
CA LEU A 199 13.91 12.99 -45.43
C LEU A 199 14.59 14.23 -44.81
N TRP A 200 14.20 14.54 -43.58
CA TRP A 200 14.73 15.62 -42.78
C TRP A 200 15.67 15.08 -41.71
N ASP A 201 16.79 15.77 -41.54
CA ASP A 201 17.80 15.44 -40.55
C ASP A 201 18.24 16.68 -39.77
N MET A 202 18.64 16.48 -38.51
CA MET A 202 19.06 17.54 -37.62
C MET A 202 20.49 17.97 -37.90
N HIS A 203 20.71 19.28 -37.99
CA HIS A 203 22.06 19.82 -38.06
C HIS A 203 22.76 19.71 -36.69
N PRO A 204 23.96 19.08 -36.59
CA PRO A 204 24.61 18.81 -35.30
C PRO A 204 24.91 20.06 -34.46
N GLU A 205 25.27 21.18 -35.11
CA GLU A 205 25.69 22.41 -34.40
C GLU A 205 24.53 23.36 -34.09
N THR A 206 23.45 23.33 -34.88
CA THR A 206 22.37 24.33 -34.77
C THR A 206 21.08 23.75 -34.21
N GLY A 207 20.96 22.41 -34.18
CA GLY A 207 19.77 21.68 -33.75
C GLY A 207 18.58 21.80 -34.70
N THR A 208 18.76 22.39 -35.88
CA THR A 208 17.68 22.69 -36.83
C THR A 208 17.50 21.57 -37.85
N PHE A 209 16.26 21.16 -38.13
CA PHE A 209 15.97 20.14 -39.13
C PHE A 209 16.00 20.71 -40.55
N ARG A 210 16.59 19.95 -41.49
CA ARG A 210 16.65 20.30 -42.92
C ARG A 210 16.50 19.07 -43.80
N VAL A 211 15.94 19.24 -44.99
CA VAL A 211 15.88 18.17 -46.01
C VAL A 211 17.29 17.77 -46.45
N VAL A 212 17.61 16.49 -46.41
CA VAL A 212 18.90 15.93 -46.84
C VAL A 212 18.78 14.97 -48.02
N LEU A 213 17.64 14.27 -48.14
CA LEU A 213 17.36 13.31 -49.21
C LEU A 213 15.93 13.50 -49.70
N ASN A 214 15.72 13.37 -51.01
CA ASN A 214 14.41 13.35 -51.64
C ASN A 214 14.22 12.01 -52.34
N TYR A 215 13.14 11.30 -52.04
CA TYR A 215 12.73 10.12 -52.77
C TYR A 215 11.76 10.50 -53.86
N ASN A 216 12.08 10.14 -55.11
CA ASN A 216 11.19 10.30 -56.24
C ASN A 216 10.38 9.00 -56.41
N GLY A 217 9.07 9.04 -56.18
CA GLY A 217 8.20 7.87 -56.26
C GLY A 217 8.08 7.33 -57.69
N THR A 218 8.15 8.22 -58.69
CA THR A 218 8.01 7.85 -60.10
C THR A 218 9.23 7.09 -60.61
N SER A 219 10.44 7.58 -60.33
CA SER A 219 11.69 6.94 -60.74
C SER A 219 12.22 5.92 -59.74
N GLN A 220 11.65 5.88 -58.52
CA GLN A 220 12.08 5.06 -57.39
C GLN A 220 13.55 5.32 -57.00
N GLU A 221 14.01 6.57 -57.16
CA GLU A 221 15.37 6.98 -56.86
C GLU A 221 15.45 7.90 -55.64
N LEU A 222 16.47 7.69 -54.82
CA LEU A 222 16.80 8.55 -53.69
C LEU A 222 17.86 9.57 -54.10
N VAL A 223 17.49 10.84 -54.16
CA VAL A 223 18.32 11.96 -54.61
C VAL A 223 18.81 12.77 -53.41
N ALA A 224 20.13 12.84 -53.24
CA ALA A 224 20.75 13.66 -52.19
C ALA A 224 20.68 15.16 -52.54
N VAL A 225 20.36 15.99 -51.55
CA VAL A 225 20.37 17.45 -51.72
C VAL A 225 21.82 17.95 -51.76
N PRO A 226 22.24 18.68 -52.81
CA PRO A 226 23.62 19.16 -52.94
C PRO A 226 24.09 19.95 -51.72
N GLY A 227 25.29 19.65 -51.23
CA GLY A 227 25.90 20.34 -50.08
C GLY A 227 25.34 19.94 -48.71
N ARG A 228 24.41 18.98 -48.64
CA ARG A 228 23.87 18.44 -47.38
C ARG A 228 24.25 16.97 -47.23
N LYS A 229 24.68 16.58 -46.04
CA LYS A 229 25.04 15.21 -45.70
C LYS A 229 24.19 14.74 -44.52
N LEU A 230 23.84 13.46 -44.55
CA LEU A 230 23.18 12.77 -43.45
C LEU A 230 24.16 12.65 -42.28
N SER A 231 23.72 13.01 -41.10
CA SER A 231 24.49 12.98 -39.87
C SER A 231 24.11 11.76 -39.04
N TRP A 232 25.13 11.04 -38.61
CA TRP A 232 25.02 9.89 -37.73
C TRP A 232 25.76 10.18 -36.42
N PRO A 233 25.20 9.87 -35.24
CA PRO A 233 25.86 10.07 -33.95
C PRO A 233 27.26 9.45 -33.89
N LEU A 234 27.42 8.23 -34.43
CA LEU A 234 28.72 7.52 -34.50
C LEU A 234 29.51 7.79 -35.79
N GLY A 235 29.05 8.69 -36.65
CA GLY A 235 29.67 8.98 -37.96
C GLY A 235 29.39 7.96 -39.06
N TYR A 236 28.73 6.84 -38.75
CA TYR A 236 28.28 5.82 -39.70
C TYR A 236 26.83 5.37 -39.38
N PRO A 237 26.06 4.90 -40.38
CA PRO A 237 24.71 4.37 -40.15
C PRO A 237 24.77 3.11 -39.27
N PRO A 238 23.80 2.89 -38.36
CA PRO A 238 23.75 1.66 -37.58
C PRO A 238 23.65 0.44 -38.52
N PRO A 239 24.32 -0.67 -38.21
CA PRO A 239 24.30 -1.86 -39.05
C PRO A 239 22.91 -2.52 -39.04
N ASP A 240 22.50 -3.12 -40.16
CA ASP A 240 21.20 -3.83 -40.28
C ASP A 240 21.05 -4.98 -39.28
N ILE A 241 22.18 -5.48 -38.74
CA ILE A 241 22.26 -6.52 -37.71
C ILE A 241 23.23 -6.03 -36.62
N PRO A 242 22.83 -6.04 -35.33
CA PRO A 242 23.72 -5.69 -34.22
C PRO A 242 24.98 -6.55 -34.20
N LYS A 243 26.09 -6.05 -33.62
CA LYS A 243 27.39 -6.75 -33.59
C LYS A 243 27.34 -8.17 -33.01
N CYS A 244 26.40 -8.47 -32.13
CA CYS A 244 26.25 -9.78 -31.50
C CYS A 244 25.13 -10.64 -32.13
N GLY A 245 24.46 -10.18 -33.18
CA GLY A 245 23.23 -10.81 -33.71
C GLY A 245 22.01 -10.55 -32.82
N PHE A 246 20.81 -10.82 -33.34
CA PHE A 246 19.55 -10.58 -32.62
C PHE A 246 19.37 -11.51 -31.39
N ASP A 247 19.97 -12.71 -31.44
CA ASP A 247 19.89 -13.75 -30.41
C ASP A 247 21.26 -14.06 -29.76
N ASN A 248 22.21 -13.11 -29.76
CA ASN A 248 23.60 -13.34 -29.30
C ASN A 248 24.31 -14.50 -30.04
N GLU A 249 24.07 -14.62 -31.35
CA GLU A 249 24.60 -15.72 -32.16
C GLU A 249 26.08 -15.58 -32.53
N ASP A 250 26.69 -14.40 -32.37
CA ASP A 250 28.11 -14.20 -32.67
C ASP A 250 29.01 -14.75 -31.53
N PRO A 251 29.84 -15.78 -31.78
CA PRO A 251 30.73 -16.38 -30.80
C PRO A 251 31.79 -15.42 -30.24
N ALA A 252 32.07 -14.28 -30.89
CA ALA A 252 32.96 -13.25 -30.35
C ALA A 252 32.33 -12.43 -29.20
N CYS A 253 30.99 -12.39 -29.13
CA CYS A 253 30.25 -11.76 -28.02
C CYS A 253 29.99 -12.72 -26.84
N ASN A 254 30.26 -14.02 -27.02
CA ASN A 254 30.31 -14.98 -25.91
C ASN A 254 31.66 -14.87 -25.18
N GLN A 255 31.85 -13.82 -24.40
CA GLN A 255 32.90 -13.80 -23.37
C GLN A 255 32.41 -14.49 -22.11
N ASP A 256 32.35 -15.82 -22.13
CA ASP A 256 32.31 -16.63 -20.91
C ASP A 256 33.33 -17.76 -21.01
N HIS A 257 34.61 -17.40 -20.94
CA HIS A 257 35.61 -18.30 -20.38
C HIS A 257 35.71 -18.00 -18.88
N PHE A 258 34.85 -18.64 -18.09
CA PHE A 258 34.95 -18.61 -16.63
C PHE A 258 36.35 -19.05 -16.20
N SER A 259 37.00 -18.24 -15.37
CA SER A 259 38.26 -18.60 -14.73
C SER A 259 38.03 -19.84 -13.86
N THR A 260 39.02 -20.75 -13.75
CA THR A 260 38.91 -21.95 -12.89
C THR A 260 38.48 -21.65 -11.45
N LEU A 261 38.74 -20.43 -10.97
CA LEU A 261 38.30 -19.93 -9.67
C LEU A 261 36.77 -19.69 -9.61
N GLU A 262 36.15 -19.23 -10.69
CA GLU A 262 34.71 -18.95 -10.79
C GLU A 262 33.90 -20.24 -10.90
N VAL A 263 34.42 -21.26 -11.59
CA VAL A 263 33.83 -22.61 -11.61
C VAL A 263 33.85 -23.25 -10.22
N LEU A 264 34.96 -23.11 -9.48
CA LEU A 264 35.04 -23.57 -8.09
C LEU A 264 34.09 -22.79 -7.17
N ALA A 265 33.93 -21.48 -7.38
CA ALA A 265 32.97 -20.66 -6.65
C ALA A 265 31.51 -21.06 -6.95
N LEU A 266 31.19 -21.41 -8.20
CA LEU A 266 29.87 -21.88 -8.61
C LEU A 266 29.55 -23.27 -8.01
N VAL A 267 30.51 -24.19 -8.04
CA VAL A 267 30.34 -25.51 -7.40
C VAL A 267 30.23 -25.36 -5.88
N GLY A 268 31.01 -24.45 -5.29
CA GLY A 268 30.92 -24.10 -3.87
C GLY A 268 29.56 -23.49 -3.49
N SER A 269 29.04 -22.57 -4.30
CA SER A 269 27.75 -21.92 -4.06
C SER A 269 26.56 -22.87 -4.26
N LEU A 270 26.61 -23.74 -5.27
CA LEU A 270 25.60 -24.79 -5.49
C LEU A 270 25.62 -25.83 -4.36
N SER A 271 26.81 -26.21 -3.89
CA SER A 271 26.95 -27.11 -2.74
C SER A 271 26.40 -26.46 -1.47
N LEU A 272 26.69 -25.17 -1.24
CA LEU A 272 26.14 -24.40 -0.12
C LEU A 272 24.61 -24.30 -0.19
N LEU A 273 24.06 -24.06 -1.38
CA LEU A 273 22.60 -24.01 -1.60
C LEU A 273 21.94 -25.37 -1.31
N SER A 274 22.57 -26.47 -1.73
CA SER A 274 22.09 -27.82 -1.39
C SER A 274 22.10 -28.09 0.11
N ILE A 275 23.13 -27.62 0.83
CA ILE A 275 23.22 -27.76 2.28
C ILE A 275 22.17 -26.89 2.97
N LEU A 276 21.94 -25.67 2.50
CA LEU A 276 20.92 -24.76 3.03
C LEU A 276 19.51 -25.32 2.84
N THR A 277 19.20 -25.88 1.68
CA THR A 277 17.88 -26.51 1.41
C THR A 277 17.66 -27.74 2.29
N VAL A 278 18.63 -28.65 2.39
CA VAL A 278 18.54 -29.80 3.31
C VAL A 278 18.42 -29.34 4.76
N SER A 279 19.19 -28.34 5.17
CA SER A 279 19.11 -27.74 6.51
C SER A 279 17.76 -27.10 6.77
N PHE A 280 17.13 -26.47 5.77
CA PHE A 280 15.78 -25.94 5.86
C PHE A 280 14.74 -27.04 6.04
N PHE A 281 14.84 -28.16 5.31
CA PHE A 281 13.95 -29.30 5.50
C PHE A 281 14.12 -29.96 6.86
N ILE A 282 15.36 -30.10 7.33
CA ILE A 282 15.65 -30.58 8.70
C ILE A 282 15.10 -29.59 9.73
N TYR A 283 15.30 -28.28 9.54
CA TYR A 283 14.75 -27.23 10.39
C TYR A 283 13.22 -27.29 10.42
N ARG A 284 12.55 -27.40 9.27
CA ARG A 284 11.08 -27.52 9.19
C ARG A 284 10.58 -28.77 9.89
N LYS A 285 11.27 -29.90 9.73
CA LYS A 285 10.96 -31.15 10.45
C LYS A 285 11.16 -30.98 11.95
N MET A 286 12.28 -30.38 12.38
CA MET A 286 12.55 -30.09 13.78
C MET A 286 11.56 -29.08 14.35
N GLN A 287 11.10 -28.10 13.58
CA GLN A 287 10.10 -27.13 14.00
C GLN A 287 8.74 -27.78 14.21
N LEU A 288 8.36 -28.71 13.33
CA LEU A 288 7.12 -29.48 13.46
C LEU A 288 7.17 -30.45 14.67
N GLU A 289 8.33 -31.07 14.92
CA GLU A 289 8.57 -31.86 16.14
C GLU A 289 8.58 -30.97 17.38
N LYS A 290 9.17 -29.76 17.33
CA LYS A 290 9.10 -28.76 18.41
C LYS A 290 7.67 -28.32 18.69
N GLU A 291 6.85 -28.09 17.65
CA GLU A 291 5.44 -27.76 17.81
C GLU A 291 4.65 -28.90 18.45
N LEU A 292 4.89 -30.14 18.04
CA LEU A 292 4.24 -31.31 18.64
C LEU A 292 4.69 -31.50 20.11
N ALA A 293 5.97 -31.27 20.38
CA ALA A 293 6.59 -31.32 21.70
C ALA A 293 6.27 -30.10 22.58
N SER A 294 5.72 -29.03 22.01
CA SER A 294 5.40 -27.81 22.76
C SER A 294 4.26 -28.02 23.77
N GLU A 295 3.57 -29.17 23.72
CA GLU A 295 2.54 -29.61 24.68
C GLU A 295 1.54 -28.49 25.08
N LEU A 296 1.29 -27.51 24.19
CA LEU A 296 0.49 -26.32 24.52
C LEU A 296 -0.98 -26.62 24.83
N TRP A 297 -1.45 -27.82 24.47
CA TRP A 297 -2.77 -28.36 24.83
C TRP A 297 -2.80 -28.91 26.27
N ARG A 298 -1.64 -29.20 26.86
CA ARG A 298 -1.53 -29.84 28.16
C ARG A 298 -1.82 -28.82 29.25
N VAL A 299 -2.77 -29.17 30.10
CA VAL A 299 -3.10 -28.39 31.29
C VAL A 299 -2.69 -29.20 32.50
N ARG A 300 -1.96 -28.56 33.42
CA ARG A 300 -1.67 -29.17 34.73
C ARG A 300 -2.88 -29.01 35.62
N TRP A 301 -3.25 -30.07 36.32
CA TRP A 301 -4.40 -30.05 37.23
C TRP A 301 -4.31 -28.95 38.29
N GLU A 302 -3.10 -28.58 38.70
CA GLU A 302 -2.82 -27.49 39.66
C GLU A 302 -3.28 -26.11 39.17
N ASP A 303 -3.26 -25.87 37.86
CA ASP A 303 -3.66 -24.60 37.25
C ASP A 303 -5.20 -24.50 37.09
N VAL A 304 -5.92 -25.60 37.34
CA VAL A 304 -7.38 -25.68 37.28
C VAL A 304 -7.93 -25.41 38.68
N GLN A 305 -8.38 -24.17 38.90
CA GLN A 305 -8.95 -23.77 40.17
C GLN A 305 -10.41 -24.22 40.25
N PRO A 306 -10.80 -25.03 41.26
CA PRO A 306 -12.20 -25.40 41.43
C PRO A 306 -13.02 -24.13 41.69
N SER A 307 -14.19 -24.01 41.04
CA SER A 307 -15.10 -22.90 41.30
C SER A 307 -15.51 -22.93 42.80
N SER A 308 -15.69 -21.76 43.43
CA SER A 308 -15.94 -21.61 44.87
C SER A 308 -17.12 -22.43 45.41
N LEU A 309 -17.99 -22.89 44.51
CA LEU A 309 -19.10 -23.79 44.78
C LEU A 309 -18.67 -25.19 45.26
N GLU A 310 -17.49 -25.68 44.86
CA GLU A 310 -17.02 -27.03 45.18
C GLU A 310 -16.47 -27.15 46.63
N ARG A 311 -16.12 -26.02 47.27
CA ARG A 311 -15.60 -26.02 48.66
C ARG A 311 -16.67 -26.43 49.70
N HIS A 312 -17.95 -26.34 49.35
CA HIS A 312 -19.09 -26.79 50.17
C HIS A 312 -19.58 -28.23 49.84
N LEU A 313 -19.11 -28.84 48.75
CA LEU A 313 -19.65 -30.12 48.24
C LEU A 313 -18.90 -31.38 48.75
N ARG A 314 -17.89 -31.25 49.61
CA ARG A 314 -17.23 -32.41 50.25
C ARG A 314 -18.11 -33.15 51.29
N SER A 315 -19.36 -32.73 51.53
CA SER A 315 -20.21 -33.30 52.57
C SER A 315 -21.42 -34.13 52.08
N ARG A 316 -21.83 -34.05 50.81
CA ARG A 316 -23.00 -34.84 50.34
C ARG A 316 -22.80 -35.37 48.93
N GLY A 317 -22.63 -36.68 48.82
CA GLY A 317 -22.59 -37.39 47.56
C GLY A 317 -23.97 -37.47 46.92
N SER A 318 -24.11 -36.87 45.74
CA SER A 318 -25.04 -37.29 44.69
C SER A 318 -24.58 -36.68 43.36
N ASN A 319 -24.42 -37.54 42.34
CA ASN A 319 -24.27 -37.10 40.96
C ASN A 319 -25.63 -36.57 40.47
N TYR A 320 -25.60 -35.43 39.78
CA TYR A 320 -26.75 -34.67 39.24
C TYR A 320 -27.57 -33.91 40.29
N GLY A 321 -27.61 -32.59 40.14
CA GLY A 321 -28.45 -31.69 40.93
C GLY A 321 -28.14 -30.23 40.58
N SER A 322 -29.11 -29.56 39.95
CA SER A 322 -29.03 -28.11 39.74
C SER A 322 -29.05 -27.40 41.10
N LEU A 323 -27.97 -26.72 41.45
CA LEU A 323 -27.91 -25.91 42.66
C LEU A 323 -28.23 -24.45 42.31
N LEU A 324 -29.32 -23.91 42.85
CA LEU A 324 -29.61 -22.47 42.84
C LEU A 324 -28.67 -21.77 43.82
N THR A 325 -27.93 -20.76 43.35
CA THR A 325 -27.15 -19.86 44.21
C THR A 325 -28.09 -18.94 45.00
N THR A 326 -27.79 -18.68 46.27
CA THR A 326 -28.53 -17.78 47.18
C THR A 326 -28.45 -16.29 46.81
N GLU A 327 -27.82 -15.98 45.69
CA GLU A 327 -27.98 -14.70 44.98
C GLU A 327 -28.47 -15.08 43.59
N GLY A 328 -29.76 -14.87 43.32
CA GLY A 328 -30.42 -15.39 42.13
C GLY A 328 -29.81 -14.81 40.86
N GLN A 329 -29.12 -15.66 40.06
CA GLN A 329 -29.11 -15.58 38.59
C GLN A 329 -28.28 -16.65 37.84
N PHE A 330 -27.66 -17.65 38.47
CA PHE A 330 -26.88 -18.66 37.73
C PHE A 330 -27.15 -20.10 38.14
N GLN A 331 -27.78 -20.87 37.23
CA GLN A 331 -27.90 -22.33 37.33
C GLN A 331 -26.66 -22.95 36.65
N VAL A 332 -25.94 -23.82 37.35
CA VAL A 332 -24.73 -24.47 36.83
C VAL A 332 -25.11 -25.84 36.27
N PHE A 333 -24.95 -26.02 34.96
CA PHE A 333 -25.42 -27.22 34.22
C PHE A 333 -24.35 -28.29 34.00
N ALA A 334 -23.08 -27.98 34.26
CA ALA A 334 -21.96 -28.92 34.13
C ALA A 334 -20.92 -28.68 35.23
N LYS A 335 -19.99 -29.62 35.39
CA LYS A 335 -18.85 -29.42 36.30
C LYS A 335 -17.95 -28.31 35.75
N THR A 336 -17.80 -27.22 36.49
CA THR A 336 -17.04 -26.04 36.06
C THR A 336 -15.78 -25.81 36.89
N ALA A 337 -14.77 -25.20 36.26
CA ALA A 337 -13.57 -24.71 36.94
C ALA A 337 -13.09 -23.41 36.30
N TYR A 338 -12.18 -22.71 36.95
CA TYR A 338 -11.48 -21.57 36.40
C TYR A 338 -10.09 -21.99 35.91
N TYR A 339 -9.79 -21.71 34.64
CA TYR A 339 -8.47 -21.89 34.07
C TYR A 339 -8.00 -20.56 33.47
N LYS A 340 -6.88 -20.02 33.98
CA LYS A 340 -6.34 -18.70 33.60
C LYS A 340 -7.39 -17.57 33.65
N GLY A 341 -8.28 -17.60 34.65
CA GLY A 341 -9.33 -16.60 34.83
C GLY A 341 -10.61 -16.83 34.02
N ASN A 342 -10.64 -17.80 33.08
CA ASN A 342 -11.82 -18.12 32.30
C ASN A 342 -12.59 -19.30 32.89
N LEU A 343 -13.93 -19.21 32.90
CA LEU A 343 -14.80 -20.31 33.31
C LEU A 343 -14.84 -21.37 32.21
N VAL A 344 -14.51 -22.62 32.56
CA VAL A 344 -14.41 -23.75 31.64
C VAL A 344 -15.22 -24.95 32.14
N ALA A 345 -15.74 -25.73 31.20
CA ALA A 345 -16.39 -27.01 31.48
C ALA A 345 -15.33 -28.10 31.63
N VAL A 346 -15.44 -28.90 32.69
CA VAL A 346 -14.48 -29.95 33.06
C VAL A 346 -15.13 -31.33 32.92
N LYS A 347 -14.68 -32.11 31.94
CA LYS A 347 -15.12 -33.50 31.75
C LYS A 347 -14.04 -34.47 32.22
N ARG A 348 -14.31 -35.22 33.28
CA ARG A 348 -13.39 -36.27 33.77
C ARG A 348 -13.47 -37.51 32.88
N VAL A 349 -12.31 -38.10 32.58
CA VAL A 349 -12.19 -39.33 31.79
C VAL A 349 -11.87 -40.48 32.74
N ASN A 350 -12.65 -41.57 32.68
CA ASN A 350 -12.49 -42.70 33.58
C ASN A 350 -11.49 -43.72 33.04
N ARG A 351 -10.23 -43.30 32.87
CA ARG A 351 -9.11 -44.18 32.49
C ARG A 351 -7.97 -44.10 33.49
N LYS A 352 -7.33 -45.25 33.76
CA LYS A 352 -6.18 -45.33 34.68
C LYS A 352 -4.94 -44.62 34.14
N ARG A 353 -4.75 -44.64 32.81
CA ARG A 353 -3.64 -43.98 32.10
C ARG A 353 -4.02 -43.79 30.64
N ILE A 354 -3.52 -42.72 30.02
CA ILE A 354 -3.59 -42.49 28.57
C ILE A 354 -2.15 -42.44 28.05
N GLU A 355 -1.82 -43.31 27.09
CA GLU A 355 -0.52 -43.28 26.42
C GLU A 355 -0.52 -42.23 25.31
N LEU A 356 0.38 -41.25 25.43
CA LEU A 356 0.56 -40.18 24.45
C LEU A 356 1.32 -40.69 23.22
N THR A 357 0.64 -41.50 22.39
CA THR A 357 1.17 -41.90 21.09
C THR A 357 1.10 -40.74 20.11
N ARG A 358 1.87 -40.81 19.02
CA ARG A 358 1.86 -39.79 17.95
C ARG A 358 0.45 -39.52 17.40
N LYS A 359 -0.39 -40.56 17.30
CA LYS A 359 -1.79 -40.44 16.87
C LYS A 359 -2.61 -39.57 17.83
N VAL A 360 -2.47 -39.79 19.14
CA VAL A 360 -3.17 -39.03 20.19
C VAL A 360 -2.73 -37.57 20.22
N LEU A 361 -1.44 -37.29 20.01
CA LEU A 361 -0.92 -35.92 19.92
C LEU A 361 -1.49 -35.17 18.70
N PHE A 362 -1.65 -35.84 17.56
CA PHE A 362 -2.33 -35.27 16.40
C PHE A 362 -3.82 -35.01 16.66
N GLU A 363 -4.52 -35.93 17.33
CA GLU A 363 -5.93 -35.72 17.73
C GLU A 363 -6.07 -34.47 18.61
N LEU A 364 -5.21 -34.29 19.63
CA LEU A 364 -5.20 -33.12 20.50
C LEU A 364 -4.83 -31.83 19.77
N LYS A 365 -3.86 -31.88 18.83
CA LYS A 365 -3.51 -30.73 17.98
C LYS A 365 -4.70 -30.31 17.11
N HIS A 366 -5.34 -31.25 16.41
CA HIS A 366 -6.51 -30.95 15.58
C HIS A 366 -7.65 -30.34 16.39
N MET A 367 -7.92 -30.86 17.60
CA MET A 367 -8.95 -30.29 18.47
C MET A 367 -8.67 -28.86 18.90
N ARG A 368 -7.40 -28.51 19.16
CA ARG A 368 -6.99 -27.15 19.51
C ARG A 368 -7.07 -26.20 18.31
N ASP A 369 -6.72 -26.69 17.13
CA ASP A 369 -6.66 -25.86 15.92
C ASP A 369 -8.07 -25.64 15.30
N VAL A 370 -9.07 -26.44 15.70
CA VAL A 370 -10.48 -26.27 15.31
C VAL A 370 -11.10 -25.04 15.99
N GLN A 371 -11.59 -24.11 15.17
CA GLN A 371 -12.36 -22.95 15.62
C GLN A 371 -13.59 -22.78 14.71
N ASN A 372 -14.77 -22.76 15.31
CA ASN A 372 -16.04 -22.53 14.64
C ASN A 372 -17.05 -21.96 15.63
N GLU A 373 -17.99 -21.13 15.16
CA GLU A 373 -19.00 -20.51 16.03
C GLU A 373 -20.00 -21.54 16.60
N HIS A 374 -20.28 -22.62 15.86
CA HIS A 374 -21.24 -23.67 16.23
C HIS A 374 -20.58 -24.92 16.81
N LEU A 375 -19.29 -24.85 17.22
CA LEU A 375 -18.59 -25.91 17.93
C LEU A 375 -17.98 -25.38 19.23
N THR A 376 -17.91 -26.22 20.27
CA THR A 376 -17.25 -25.81 21.51
C THR A 376 -15.74 -25.71 21.35
N ARG A 377 -15.17 -24.58 21.79
CA ARG A 377 -13.72 -24.37 21.78
C ARG A 377 -13.01 -25.30 22.77
N PHE A 378 -12.06 -26.08 22.26
CA PHE A 378 -11.16 -26.88 23.09
C PHE A 378 -10.14 -25.99 23.80
N VAL A 379 -10.06 -26.08 25.12
CA VAL A 379 -9.14 -25.30 25.95
C VAL A 379 -7.88 -26.09 26.27
N GLY A 380 -8.02 -27.39 26.54
CA GLY A 380 -6.89 -28.27 26.82
C GLY A 380 -7.31 -29.59 27.49
N ALA A 381 -6.32 -30.42 27.83
CA ALA A 381 -6.54 -31.68 28.54
C ALA A 381 -5.49 -31.91 29.63
N CYS A 382 -5.95 -32.47 30.76
CA CYS A 382 -5.11 -33.03 31.82
C CYS A 382 -4.96 -34.53 31.56
N THR A 383 -3.73 -35.03 31.45
CA THR A 383 -3.42 -36.44 31.14
C THR A 383 -2.77 -37.19 32.30
N ASP A 384 -2.44 -36.48 33.39
CA ASP A 384 -1.74 -37.01 34.54
C ASP A 384 -2.70 -37.75 35.50
N PRO A 385 -2.50 -39.05 35.78
CA PRO A 385 -3.28 -39.78 36.77
C PRO A 385 -3.10 -39.17 38.19
N PRO A 386 -4.14 -39.12 39.04
CA PRO A 386 -5.50 -39.65 38.87
C PRO A 386 -6.50 -38.68 38.20
N ASN A 387 -6.08 -37.46 37.83
CA ASN A 387 -6.97 -36.39 37.40
C ASN A 387 -6.95 -36.20 35.87
N ILE A 388 -7.39 -37.21 35.12
CA ILE A 388 -7.51 -37.12 33.67
C ILE A 388 -8.82 -36.41 33.32
N CYS A 389 -8.75 -35.26 32.64
CA CYS A 389 -9.94 -34.51 32.23
C CYS A 389 -9.72 -33.65 30.97
N ILE A 390 -10.82 -33.34 30.29
CA ILE A 390 -10.89 -32.49 29.10
C ILE A 390 -11.53 -31.17 29.53
N LEU A 391 -10.95 -30.06 29.06
CA LEU A 391 -11.40 -28.70 29.32
C LEU A 391 -11.91 -28.09 28.02
N THR A 392 -13.17 -27.67 28.02
CA THR A 392 -13.82 -26.96 26.91
C THR A 392 -14.43 -25.65 27.40
N GLU A 393 -14.82 -24.76 26.48
CA GLU A 393 -15.59 -23.58 26.86
C GLU A 393 -16.89 -23.96 27.60
N TYR A 394 -17.30 -23.14 28.57
CA TYR A 394 -18.54 -23.33 29.32
C TYR A 394 -19.68 -22.54 28.69
N CYS A 395 -20.78 -23.24 28.41
CA CYS A 395 -22.01 -22.67 27.86
C CYS A 395 -23.04 -22.48 29.00
N PRO A 396 -23.40 -21.24 29.36
CA PRO A 396 -24.16 -20.95 30.59
C PRO A 396 -25.64 -21.33 30.53
N ARG A 397 -26.21 -21.57 29.34
CA ARG A 397 -27.63 -21.95 29.18
C ARG A 397 -27.88 -23.46 29.24
N GLY A 398 -26.82 -24.25 29.45
CA GLY A 398 -26.91 -25.71 29.51
C GLY A 398 -26.99 -26.35 28.13
N SER A 399 -27.42 -27.61 28.10
CA SER A 399 -27.64 -28.37 26.88
C SER A 399 -29.02 -28.09 26.27
N LEU A 400 -29.19 -28.45 25.00
CA LEU A 400 -30.48 -28.42 24.33
C LEU A 400 -31.48 -29.31 25.07
N GLN A 401 -31.03 -30.44 25.60
CA GLN A 401 -31.87 -31.30 26.43
C GLN A 401 -32.41 -30.55 27.66
N ASP A 402 -31.57 -29.79 28.37
CA ASP A 402 -31.99 -28.99 29.54
C ASP A 402 -33.02 -27.90 29.16
N ILE A 403 -32.88 -27.31 27.96
CA ILE A 403 -33.81 -26.28 27.45
C ILE A 403 -35.16 -26.91 27.07
N LEU A 404 -35.15 -28.09 26.44
CA LEU A 404 -36.35 -28.81 26.04
C LEU A 404 -37.15 -29.31 27.24
N GLU A 405 -36.47 -29.82 28.28
CA GLU A 405 -37.10 -30.31 29.52
C GLU A 405 -37.65 -29.16 30.39
N ASN A 406 -37.17 -27.93 30.22
CA ASN A 406 -37.62 -26.78 31.03
C ASN A 406 -38.91 -26.14 30.49
N GLU A 407 -40.06 -26.57 31.00
CA GLU A 407 -41.40 -26.06 30.60
C GLU A 407 -41.55 -24.53 30.68
N SER A 408 -40.77 -23.82 31.50
CA SER A 408 -40.84 -22.36 31.63
C SER A 408 -40.33 -21.59 30.40
N ILE A 409 -39.50 -22.23 29.57
CA ILE A 409 -38.96 -21.62 28.34
C ILE A 409 -39.98 -21.82 27.22
N THR A 410 -40.55 -20.75 26.68
CA THR A 410 -41.45 -20.82 25.51
C THR A 410 -40.63 -20.92 24.23
N LEU A 411 -40.66 -22.07 23.57
CA LEU A 411 -39.96 -22.31 22.31
C LEU A 411 -40.92 -22.07 21.14
N ASP A 412 -40.91 -20.86 20.58
CA ASP A 412 -41.61 -20.57 19.33
C ASP A 412 -40.92 -21.24 18.13
N TRP A 413 -41.61 -21.33 17.00
CA TRP A 413 -41.06 -22.02 15.82
C TRP A 413 -39.83 -21.33 15.24
N MET A 414 -39.70 -20.01 15.42
CA MET A 414 -38.52 -19.25 15.00
C MET A 414 -37.27 -19.67 15.79
N PHE A 415 -37.40 -19.75 17.12
CA PHE A 415 -36.32 -20.18 18.00
C PHE A 415 -35.98 -21.67 17.82
N ARG A 416 -36.97 -22.52 17.53
CA ARG A 416 -36.72 -23.93 17.15
C ARG A 416 -35.93 -24.03 15.84
N TYR A 417 -36.26 -23.20 14.85
CA TYR A 417 -35.55 -23.17 13.58
C TYR A 417 -34.11 -22.66 13.74
N SER A 418 -33.87 -21.64 14.56
CA SER A 418 -32.51 -21.15 14.81
C SER A 418 -31.63 -22.22 15.44
N LEU A 419 -32.11 -22.91 16.49
CA LEU A 419 -31.39 -24.03 17.11
C LEU A 419 -31.11 -25.15 16.11
N THR A 420 -32.08 -25.46 15.26
CA THR A 420 -31.93 -26.48 14.20
C THR A 420 -30.84 -26.10 13.20
N ASN A 421 -30.85 -24.86 12.73
CA ASN A 421 -29.89 -24.35 11.75
C ASN A 421 -28.47 -24.33 12.30
N ASP A 422 -28.30 -23.96 13.57
CA ASP A 422 -27.00 -23.95 14.24
C ASP A 422 -26.39 -25.37 14.33
N ILE A 423 -27.21 -26.40 14.60
CA ILE A 423 -26.75 -27.80 14.57
C ILE A 423 -26.29 -28.17 13.16
N VAL A 424 -27.05 -27.82 12.12
CA VAL A 424 -26.71 -28.12 10.72
C VAL A 424 -25.38 -27.49 10.33
N LYS A 425 -25.16 -26.21 10.69
CA LYS A 425 -23.90 -25.50 10.42
C LYS A 425 -22.72 -26.15 11.15
N GLY A 426 -22.88 -26.50 12.43
CA GLY A 426 -21.86 -27.20 13.20
C GLY A 426 -21.53 -28.58 12.63
N MET A 427 -22.54 -29.35 12.23
CA MET A 427 -22.36 -30.66 11.59
C MET A 427 -21.65 -30.56 10.24
N LEU A 428 -22.05 -29.61 9.40
CA LEU A 428 -21.44 -29.38 8.09
C LEU A 428 -19.94 -29.06 8.23
N PHE A 429 -19.57 -28.24 9.22
CA PHE A 429 -18.17 -27.94 9.50
C PHE A 429 -17.40 -29.19 9.96
N LEU A 430 -17.97 -30.02 10.85
CA LEU A 430 -17.33 -31.27 11.29
C LEU A 430 -17.14 -32.26 10.13
N HIS A 431 -18.15 -32.39 9.27
CA HIS A 431 -18.14 -33.34 8.14
C HIS A 431 -17.11 -32.96 7.07
N ASN A 432 -16.88 -31.67 6.85
CA ASN A 432 -15.89 -31.17 5.89
C ASN A 432 -14.47 -31.01 6.50
N GLY A 433 -14.33 -31.14 7.83
CA GLY A 433 -13.07 -30.94 8.55
C GLY A 433 -12.27 -32.23 8.79
N ALA A 434 -11.13 -32.09 9.48
CA ALA A 434 -10.23 -33.20 9.81
C ALA A 434 -10.81 -34.23 10.80
N ILE A 435 -11.91 -33.89 11.50
CA ILE A 435 -12.61 -34.77 12.44
C ILE A 435 -13.59 -35.71 11.69
N CYS A 436 -14.08 -35.28 10.52
CA CYS A 436 -14.95 -36.00 9.56
C CYS A 436 -16.35 -36.42 10.07
N SER A 437 -16.53 -36.76 11.35
CA SER A 437 -17.82 -37.11 11.95
C SER A 437 -17.82 -36.93 13.47
N HIS A 438 -18.99 -36.68 14.05
CA HIS A 438 -19.16 -36.53 15.49
C HIS A 438 -19.19 -37.90 16.20
N GLY A 439 -20.01 -38.83 15.68
CA GLY A 439 -20.12 -40.23 16.11
C GLY A 439 -20.87 -40.49 17.42
N ASN A 440 -21.32 -39.45 18.12
CA ASN A 440 -22.13 -39.54 19.34
C ASN A 440 -23.01 -38.28 19.54
N LEU A 441 -23.64 -37.80 18.47
CA LEU A 441 -24.44 -36.57 18.50
C LEU A 441 -25.76 -36.81 19.26
N LYS A 442 -26.10 -35.93 20.20
CA LYS A 442 -27.27 -36.04 21.11
C LYS A 442 -27.71 -34.64 21.53
N SER A 443 -28.96 -34.49 21.98
CA SER A 443 -29.46 -33.23 22.54
C SER A 443 -28.65 -32.75 23.75
N SER A 444 -28.08 -33.66 24.57
CA SER A 444 -27.15 -33.32 25.66
C SER A 444 -25.76 -32.87 25.21
N ASN A 445 -25.36 -33.19 23.98
CA ASN A 445 -24.08 -32.76 23.37
C ASN A 445 -24.23 -31.51 22.48
N CYS A 446 -25.42 -30.92 22.47
CA CYS A 446 -25.68 -29.63 21.87
C CYS A 446 -25.84 -28.63 23.01
N VAL A 447 -24.91 -27.69 23.19
CA VAL A 447 -24.90 -26.73 24.31
C VAL A 447 -25.16 -25.32 23.81
N VAL A 448 -25.78 -24.48 24.64
CA VAL A 448 -26.21 -23.14 24.22
C VAL A 448 -25.43 -22.06 24.98
N ASP A 449 -24.82 -21.15 24.22
CA ASP A 449 -24.02 -20.08 24.79
C ASP A 449 -24.88 -18.93 25.37
N GLY A 450 -24.24 -17.89 25.90
CA GLY A 450 -24.95 -16.74 26.48
C GLY A 450 -25.81 -15.94 25.49
N ARG A 451 -25.54 -16.08 24.18
CA ARG A 451 -26.20 -15.38 23.06
C ARG A 451 -27.27 -16.23 22.39
N PHE A 452 -27.63 -17.38 22.98
CA PHE A 452 -28.56 -18.35 22.40
C PHE A 452 -28.09 -19.00 21.09
N VAL A 453 -26.77 -19.03 20.85
CA VAL A 453 -26.19 -19.79 19.74
C VAL A 453 -25.92 -21.21 20.22
N LEU A 454 -26.38 -22.20 19.44
CA LEU A 454 -26.13 -23.61 19.74
C LEU A 454 -24.76 -24.02 19.21
N LYS A 455 -23.99 -24.70 20.08
CA LYS A 455 -22.67 -25.26 19.81
C LYS A 455 -22.66 -26.76 20.06
N ILE A 456 -22.08 -27.52 19.14
CA ILE A 456 -21.87 -28.96 19.33
C ILE A 456 -20.61 -29.18 20.18
N THR A 457 -20.72 -30.03 21.20
CA THR A 457 -19.63 -30.39 22.12
C THR A 457 -19.36 -31.89 22.11
N ASP A 458 -18.29 -32.34 22.75
CA ASP A 458 -17.90 -33.75 22.86
C ASP A 458 -17.60 -34.46 21.51
N PHE A 459 -17.20 -33.67 20.50
CA PHE A 459 -16.68 -34.16 19.23
C PHE A 459 -15.19 -34.54 19.31
N GLY A 460 -14.73 -35.40 18.40
CA GLY A 460 -13.33 -35.82 18.34
C GLY A 460 -12.84 -36.61 19.56
N LEU A 461 -11.52 -36.59 19.78
CA LEU A 461 -10.80 -37.26 20.87
C LEU A 461 -11.22 -38.72 21.09
N GLU A 462 -11.19 -39.51 20.01
CA GLU A 462 -11.57 -40.93 20.00
C GLU A 462 -10.86 -41.71 21.11
N SER A 463 -9.58 -41.42 21.31
CA SER A 463 -8.71 -42.09 22.30
C SER A 463 -9.09 -41.80 23.76
N PHE A 464 -9.84 -40.71 24.02
CA PHE A 464 -10.28 -40.28 25.35
C PHE A 464 -11.72 -40.70 25.68
N ARG A 465 -12.44 -41.34 24.76
CA ARG A 465 -13.80 -41.82 25.02
C ARG A 465 -13.76 -42.97 26.04
N ASP A 466 -14.65 -42.89 27.02
CA ASP A 466 -14.78 -43.91 28.07
C ASP A 466 -15.18 -45.26 27.44
N PRO A 467 -14.65 -46.39 27.92
CA PRO A 467 -15.18 -47.70 27.57
C PRO A 467 -16.67 -47.80 27.97
N GLU A 468 -17.50 -48.41 27.12
CA GLU A 468 -18.95 -48.53 27.39
C GLU A 468 -19.21 -49.12 28.78
N PRO A 469 -20.17 -48.57 29.56
CA PRO A 469 -20.47 -49.08 30.89
C PRO A 469 -21.00 -50.52 30.87
N GLU A 470 -20.63 -51.29 31.89
CA GLU A 470 -21.06 -52.67 32.13
C GLU A 470 -22.54 -52.73 32.51
N GLN A 471 -23.41 -52.79 31.50
CA GLN A 471 -24.84 -53.18 31.54
C GLN A 471 -25.81 -52.25 32.30
N GLY A 472 -27.02 -52.10 31.74
CA GLY A 472 -28.15 -51.46 32.43
C GLY A 472 -28.99 -50.50 31.56
N HIS A 473 -30.03 -49.93 32.17
CA HIS A 473 -30.96 -48.99 31.53
C HIS A 473 -30.26 -47.75 30.92
N THR A 474 -29.20 -47.27 31.56
CA THR A 474 -28.40 -46.10 31.13
C THR A 474 -27.62 -46.36 29.84
N LEU A 475 -27.24 -47.60 29.55
CA LEU A 475 -26.58 -47.96 28.29
C LEU A 475 -27.56 -47.81 27.11
N TYR A 476 -28.75 -48.37 27.24
CA TYR A 476 -29.78 -48.32 26.19
C TYR A 476 -30.29 -46.90 25.98
N ALA A 477 -30.48 -46.12 27.05
CA ALA A 477 -30.84 -44.70 26.94
C ALA A 477 -29.81 -43.91 26.13
N LYS A 478 -28.50 -44.15 26.32
CA LYS A 478 -27.44 -43.52 25.50
C LYS A 478 -27.46 -43.94 24.04
N LYS A 479 -28.10 -45.06 23.68
CA LYS A 479 -28.13 -45.60 22.32
C LYS A 479 -29.35 -45.12 21.50
N LEU A 480 -30.27 -44.35 22.09
CA LEU A 480 -31.49 -43.88 21.42
C LEU A 480 -31.25 -43.00 20.19
N TRP A 481 -30.17 -42.23 20.17
CA TRP A 481 -29.76 -41.42 19.00
C TRP A 481 -28.91 -42.19 17.99
N THR A 482 -28.51 -43.42 18.31
CA THR A 482 -27.56 -44.18 17.49
C THR A 482 -28.28 -44.83 16.31
N ALA A 483 -27.71 -44.66 15.11
CA ALA A 483 -28.29 -45.16 13.88
C ALA A 483 -28.36 -46.69 13.82
N PRO A 484 -29.39 -47.28 13.18
CA PRO A 484 -29.62 -48.72 13.14
C PRO A 484 -28.48 -49.52 12.50
N GLU A 485 -27.73 -48.94 11.56
CA GLU A 485 -26.53 -49.56 10.98
C GLU A 485 -25.38 -49.64 11.99
N LEU A 486 -25.21 -48.65 12.87
CA LEU A 486 -24.19 -48.66 13.90
C LEU A 486 -24.58 -49.59 15.06
N LEU A 487 -25.87 -49.66 15.41
CA LEU A 487 -26.40 -50.59 16.42
C LEU A 487 -26.25 -52.06 16.04
N ARG A 488 -26.31 -52.39 14.74
CA ARG A 488 -26.17 -53.75 14.22
C ARG A 488 -24.70 -54.21 14.09
N MET A 489 -23.73 -53.30 14.15
CA MET A 489 -22.32 -53.65 14.08
C MET A 489 -21.83 -54.23 15.42
N ALA A 490 -21.08 -55.34 15.35
CA ALA A 490 -20.45 -55.93 16.53
C ALA A 490 -19.40 -54.99 17.18
N SER A 491 -18.73 -54.17 16.36
CA SER A 491 -17.71 -53.20 16.80
C SER A 491 -17.82 -51.92 15.95
N PRO A 492 -18.73 -50.99 16.28
CA PRO A 492 -18.86 -49.74 15.54
C PRO A 492 -17.57 -48.90 15.67
N PRO A 493 -17.17 -48.17 14.62
CA PRO A 493 -16.02 -47.27 14.70
C PRO A 493 -16.29 -46.19 15.74
N ALA A 494 -15.32 -45.90 16.63
CA ALA A 494 -15.55 -44.96 17.72
C ALA A 494 -15.70 -43.50 17.23
N ARG A 495 -15.22 -43.16 16.03
CA ARG A 495 -15.55 -41.91 15.31
C ARG A 495 -16.97 -41.86 14.70
N GLY A 496 -17.68 -42.98 14.64
CA GLY A 496 -18.98 -43.11 13.97
C GLY A 496 -18.93 -42.96 12.45
N SER A 497 -20.04 -42.50 11.86
CA SER A 497 -20.17 -42.21 10.42
C SER A 497 -20.97 -40.92 10.21
N GLN A 498 -20.75 -40.23 9.08
CA GLN A 498 -21.52 -39.04 8.73
C GLN A 498 -23.02 -39.33 8.61
N ALA A 499 -23.39 -40.46 8.00
CA ALA A 499 -24.78 -40.91 7.93
C ALA A 499 -25.39 -41.18 9.31
N GLY A 500 -24.60 -41.69 10.26
CA GLY A 500 -25.03 -41.89 11.64
C GLY A 500 -25.28 -40.59 12.39
N ASP A 501 -24.49 -39.54 12.12
CA ASP A 501 -24.75 -38.20 12.68
C ASP A 501 -26.05 -37.60 12.12
N VAL A 502 -26.35 -37.81 10.82
CA VAL A 502 -27.61 -37.37 10.19
C VAL A 502 -28.81 -38.06 10.82
N TYR A 503 -28.72 -39.36 11.11
CA TYR A 503 -29.77 -40.07 11.86
C TYR A 503 -29.96 -39.48 13.26
N SER A 504 -28.85 -39.26 13.98
CA SER A 504 -28.87 -38.66 15.33
C SER A 504 -29.54 -37.30 15.33
N PHE A 505 -29.25 -36.47 14.32
CA PHE A 505 -29.89 -35.19 14.09
C PHE A 505 -31.40 -35.31 13.83
N GLY A 506 -31.84 -36.33 13.08
CA GLY A 506 -33.26 -36.62 12.89
C GLY A 506 -34.02 -36.89 14.19
N ILE A 507 -33.40 -37.56 15.15
CA ILE A 507 -33.98 -37.76 16.49
C ILE A 507 -34.05 -36.43 17.27
N ILE A 508 -32.99 -35.62 17.21
CA ILE A 508 -32.96 -34.30 17.87
C ILE A 508 -34.02 -33.36 17.29
N LEU A 509 -34.23 -33.38 15.97
CA LEU A 509 -35.30 -32.62 15.32
C LEU A 509 -36.68 -32.96 15.88
N GLN A 510 -36.93 -34.24 16.13
CA GLN A 510 -38.17 -34.69 16.77
C GLN A 510 -38.29 -34.13 18.19
N GLU A 511 -37.22 -34.19 18.98
CA GLU A 511 -37.18 -33.63 20.34
C GLU A 511 -37.50 -32.12 20.32
N ILE A 512 -36.94 -31.37 19.37
CA ILE A 512 -37.22 -29.93 19.19
C ILE A 512 -38.68 -29.67 18.76
N ALA A 513 -39.20 -30.47 17.83
CA ALA A 513 -40.53 -30.27 17.26
C ALA A 513 -41.65 -30.61 18.25
N LEU A 514 -41.54 -31.75 18.93
CA LEU A 514 -42.59 -32.26 19.82
C LEU A 514 -42.39 -31.87 21.27
N ARG A 515 -41.19 -31.40 21.65
CA ARG A 515 -40.80 -31.16 23.05
C ARG A 515 -41.16 -32.34 23.96
N SER A 516 -41.07 -33.54 23.40
CA SER A 516 -41.38 -34.81 24.03
C SER A 516 -40.05 -35.56 24.24
N GLY A 517 -40.06 -36.56 25.12
CA GLY A 517 -38.86 -37.35 25.39
C GLY A 517 -38.23 -37.96 24.12
N VAL A 518 -36.96 -38.36 24.24
CA VAL A 518 -36.16 -38.94 23.16
C VAL A 518 -36.86 -40.14 22.52
N PHE A 519 -36.95 -40.17 21.19
CA PHE A 519 -37.61 -41.24 20.43
C PHE A 519 -39.08 -41.44 20.88
N HIS A 520 -39.86 -40.36 20.93
CA HIS A 520 -41.26 -40.42 21.35
C HIS A 520 -42.12 -41.16 20.31
N VAL A 521 -42.99 -42.05 20.77
CA VAL A 521 -44.01 -42.72 19.94
C VAL A 521 -45.37 -42.52 20.59
N GLU A 522 -46.27 -41.90 19.84
CA GLU A 522 -47.62 -41.56 20.29
C GLU A 522 -48.40 -42.82 20.67
N GLY A 523 -48.93 -42.85 21.90
CA GLY A 523 -49.74 -43.96 22.42
C GLY A 523 -48.95 -45.20 22.87
N LEU A 524 -47.62 -45.16 22.91
CA LEU A 524 -46.77 -46.28 23.35
C LEU A 524 -45.71 -45.84 24.38
N ASP A 525 -45.82 -46.34 25.61
CA ASP A 525 -44.77 -46.20 26.64
C ASP A 525 -43.78 -47.37 26.54
N LEU A 526 -42.71 -47.18 25.76
CA LEU A 526 -41.67 -48.19 25.56
C LEU A 526 -40.42 -47.85 26.37
N SER A 527 -39.79 -48.86 26.95
CA SER A 527 -38.49 -48.70 27.59
C SER A 527 -37.39 -48.45 26.53
N PRO A 528 -36.31 -47.73 26.88
CA PRO A 528 -35.18 -47.52 25.95
C PRO A 528 -34.59 -48.82 25.40
N LYS A 529 -34.64 -49.91 26.17
CA LYS A 529 -34.19 -51.24 25.72
C LYS A 529 -35.08 -51.77 24.60
N GLU A 530 -36.39 -51.71 24.78
CA GLU A 530 -37.34 -52.16 23.75
C GLU A 530 -37.21 -51.34 22.47
N ILE A 531 -37.08 -50.01 22.59
CA ILE A 531 -36.87 -49.13 21.43
C ILE A 531 -35.61 -49.55 20.65
N VAL A 532 -34.47 -49.65 21.33
CA VAL A 532 -33.20 -50.02 20.69
C VAL A 532 -33.28 -51.42 20.07
N GLU A 533 -33.91 -52.38 20.73
CA GLU A 533 -34.07 -53.73 20.16
C GLU A 533 -34.95 -53.74 18.91
N ARG A 534 -36.07 -53.00 18.89
CA ARG A 534 -36.97 -52.92 17.73
C ARG A 534 -36.30 -52.21 16.54
N VAL A 535 -35.57 -51.13 16.79
CA VAL A 535 -34.75 -50.45 15.78
C VAL A 535 -33.65 -51.39 15.23
N THR A 536 -33.00 -52.16 16.11
CA THR A 536 -31.94 -53.10 15.72
C THR A 536 -32.47 -54.28 14.90
N ARG A 537 -33.68 -54.78 15.21
CA ARG A 537 -34.32 -55.89 14.48
C ARG A 537 -34.72 -55.52 13.05
N GLY A 538 -34.90 -54.23 12.74
CA GLY A 538 -35.25 -53.77 11.39
C GLY A 538 -36.65 -54.21 10.96
N GLU A 539 -37.66 -53.91 11.78
CA GLU A 539 -39.08 -54.19 11.50
C GLU A 539 -39.56 -53.61 10.14
N GLN A 540 -40.65 -54.15 9.58
CA GLN A 540 -41.26 -53.66 8.33
C GLN A 540 -42.73 -53.29 8.59
N PRO A 541 -43.12 -52.00 8.50
CA PRO A 541 -42.26 -50.85 8.21
C PRO A 541 -41.22 -50.57 9.33
N PRO A 542 -40.10 -49.89 9.04
CA PRO A 542 -39.07 -49.58 10.04
C PRO A 542 -39.65 -48.87 11.26
N PHE A 543 -39.31 -49.37 12.43
CA PHE A 543 -39.71 -48.75 13.69
C PHE A 543 -39.06 -47.37 13.81
N ARG A 544 -39.89 -46.32 13.85
CA ARG A 544 -39.48 -44.91 13.82
C ARG A 544 -40.29 -44.09 14.82
N PRO A 545 -39.76 -42.96 15.29
CA PRO A 545 -40.50 -42.07 16.19
C PRO A 545 -41.75 -41.47 15.54
N SER A 546 -42.74 -41.08 16.35
CA SER A 546 -43.95 -40.41 15.88
C SER A 546 -43.67 -39.01 15.36
N LEU A 547 -44.36 -38.64 14.29
CA LEU A 547 -44.36 -37.30 13.72
C LEU A 547 -45.74 -36.71 13.99
N ALA A 548 -45.91 -35.91 15.04
CA ALA A 548 -47.16 -35.15 15.19
C ALA A 548 -47.05 -33.90 14.30
N LEU A 549 -47.87 -33.82 13.26
CA LEU A 549 -47.86 -32.65 12.40
C LEU A 549 -49.22 -32.41 11.74
N GLN A 550 -50.10 -31.72 12.45
CA GLN A 550 -51.15 -30.94 11.80
C GLN A 550 -50.53 -29.59 11.36
N SER A 551 -50.63 -29.33 10.05
CA SER A 551 -50.82 -28.03 9.40
C SER A 551 -49.67 -27.08 9.02
N HIS A 552 -48.36 -27.37 9.14
CA HIS A 552 -47.33 -26.39 8.67
C HIS A 552 -46.09 -26.91 7.92
N LEU A 553 -46.04 -28.17 7.48
CA LEU A 553 -44.83 -28.69 6.81
C LEU A 553 -45.14 -29.50 5.53
N GLU A 554 -45.99 -28.96 4.65
CA GLU A 554 -46.09 -29.48 3.27
C GLU A 554 -44.85 -29.13 2.40
N GLU A 555 -43.90 -28.32 2.91
CA GLU A 555 -42.69 -27.89 2.17
C GLU A 555 -41.37 -28.60 2.54
N LEU A 556 -41.31 -29.45 3.58
CA LEU A 556 -40.13 -30.28 3.85
C LEU A 556 -40.45 -31.73 3.50
N GLY A 557 -40.26 -32.08 2.24
CA GLY A 557 -40.45 -33.43 1.73
C GLY A 557 -39.49 -34.44 2.37
N TRP A 558 -40.02 -35.33 3.21
CA TRP A 558 -39.34 -36.53 3.69
C TRP A 558 -39.93 -37.78 3.02
N ALA A 559 -39.43 -38.08 1.83
CA ALA A 559 -39.42 -39.44 1.28
C ALA A 559 -38.01 -39.70 0.76
N LEU A 560 -37.28 -40.63 1.40
CA LEU A 560 -35.96 -41.10 0.97
C LEU A 560 -36.03 -41.58 -0.50
N PRO A 561 -35.04 -41.33 -1.39
CA PRO A 561 -33.60 -41.33 -1.13
C PRO A 561 -32.86 -40.10 -1.71
N LEU A 562 -31.93 -39.49 -0.96
CA LEU A 562 -31.07 -38.40 -1.46
C LEU A 562 -29.58 -38.79 -1.46
N PRO A 563 -29.08 -39.38 -2.56
CA PRO A 563 -27.80 -38.97 -3.10
C PRO A 563 -27.97 -37.58 -3.76
N HIS A 564 -27.02 -36.67 -3.50
CA HIS A 564 -26.91 -35.31 -4.05
C HIS A 564 -27.68 -34.21 -3.31
N LEU A 565 -27.09 -33.71 -2.21
CA LEU A 565 -27.38 -32.35 -1.74
C LEU A 565 -26.42 -31.37 -2.44
N ALA A 566 -26.76 -31.02 -3.67
CA ALA A 566 -26.23 -29.86 -4.39
C ALA A 566 -27.35 -29.27 -5.23
N ARG A 567 -28.22 -28.46 -4.62
CA ARG A 567 -28.63 -27.12 -5.12
C ARG A 567 -29.76 -26.51 -4.27
N PRO A 568 -29.79 -25.16 -4.15
CA PRO A 568 -30.70 -24.41 -3.31
C PRO A 568 -31.99 -24.07 -4.06
N GLY A 569 -33.13 -24.08 -3.36
CA GLY A 569 -34.41 -23.62 -3.90
C GLY A 569 -35.54 -23.82 -2.90
N LEU A 570 -35.70 -22.88 -1.97
CA LEU A 570 -36.97 -22.66 -1.26
C LEU A 570 -37.43 -21.24 -1.61
N ARG A 571 -38.65 -21.12 -2.14
CA ARG A 571 -39.18 -19.92 -2.78
C ARG A 571 -40.23 -19.25 -1.88
N GLU A 572 -40.05 -17.96 -1.67
CA GLU A 572 -41.04 -16.87 -1.79
C GLU A 572 -42.14 -16.58 -0.75
N ASN A 573 -42.28 -17.26 0.40
CA ASN A 573 -43.23 -16.78 1.45
C ASN A 573 -42.67 -16.60 2.87
N SER A 574 -41.37 -16.84 3.07
CA SER A 574 -40.68 -16.53 4.32
C SER A 574 -40.24 -15.06 4.44
N SER A 575 -40.35 -14.27 3.36
CA SER A 575 -39.89 -12.88 3.31
C SER A 575 -40.51 -12.04 4.41
N ASN A 576 -41.83 -11.89 4.53
CA ASN A 576 -42.39 -10.92 5.48
C ASN A 576 -42.14 -11.17 6.99
N ILE A 577 -41.77 -12.40 7.38
CA ILE A 577 -41.54 -12.78 8.78
C ILE A 577 -40.04 -12.87 9.08
N LEU A 578 -39.29 -13.46 8.15
CA LEU A 578 -37.84 -13.44 8.18
C LEU A 578 -37.34 -12.00 8.01
N ASP A 579 -38.00 -11.15 7.22
CA ASP A 579 -37.70 -9.72 7.03
C ASP A 579 -38.02 -8.89 8.28
N ASN A 580 -38.90 -9.34 9.19
CA ASN A 580 -39.20 -8.61 10.44
C ASN A 580 -38.26 -9.04 11.58
N LEU A 581 -37.82 -10.30 11.58
CA LEU A 581 -36.73 -10.77 12.45
C LEU A 581 -35.35 -10.37 11.92
N LEU A 582 -35.14 -10.42 10.61
CA LEU A 582 -34.00 -9.84 9.91
C LEU A 582 -34.05 -8.33 10.08
N SER A 583 -35.18 -7.62 9.96
CA SER A 583 -35.14 -6.18 10.23
C SER A 583 -34.80 -5.89 11.68
N ARG A 584 -35.20 -6.74 12.66
CA ARG A 584 -34.77 -6.56 14.06
C ARG A 584 -33.33 -6.99 14.30
N MET A 585 -32.84 -8.04 13.64
CA MET A 585 -31.48 -8.55 13.76
C MET A 585 -30.47 -7.78 12.92
N GLU A 586 -30.82 -7.34 11.71
CA GLU A 586 -30.19 -6.25 10.95
C GLU A 586 -30.32 -4.96 11.73
N GLN A 587 -31.41 -4.62 12.42
CA GLN A 587 -31.37 -3.44 13.27
C GLN A 587 -30.39 -3.62 14.43
N TYR A 588 -30.27 -4.79 15.06
CA TYR A 588 -29.23 -5.02 16.06
C TYR A 588 -27.82 -5.15 15.47
N ALA A 589 -27.66 -5.76 14.30
CA ALA A 589 -26.40 -5.99 13.61
C ALA A 589 -25.93 -4.72 12.92
N ASN A 590 -26.79 -3.97 12.26
CA ASN A 590 -26.58 -2.61 11.77
C ASN A 590 -26.40 -1.65 12.94
N ASN A 591 -27.10 -1.75 14.07
CA ASN A 591 -26.78 -0.90 15.23
C ASN A 591 -25.42 -1.28 15.84
N LEU A 592 -25.01 -2.55 15.79
CA LEU A 592 -23.69 -2.99 16.25
C LEU A 592 -22.59 -2.71 15.22
N GLU A 593 -22.88 -2.81 13.94
CA GLU A 593 -22.00 -2.47 12.83
C GLU A 593 -21.89 -0.97 12.75
N GLU A 594 -22.96 -0.20 12.90
CA GLU A 594 -22.96 1.25 13.06
C GLU A 594 -22.25 1.63 14.35
N LEU A 595 -22.42 0.93 15.47
CA LEU A 595 -21.65 1.22 16.69
C LEU A 595 -20.17 0.81 16.55
N VAL A 596 -19.86 -0.26 15.84
CA VAL A 596 -18.48 -0.71 15.56
C VAL A 596 -17.84 0.19 14.52
N GLU A 597 -18.56 0.64 13.52
CA GLU A 597 -18.15 1.55 12.46
C GLU A 597 -18.01 2.96 13.02
N GLU A 598 -18.95 3.44 13.83
CA GLU A 598 -18.84 4.68 14.60
C GLU A 598 -17.67 4.60 15.57
N ARG A 599 -17.48 3.49 16.29
CA ARG A 599 -16.33 3.34 17.21
C ARG A 599 -15.01 3.17 16.46
N THR A 600 -15.02 2.53 15.30
CA THR A 600 -13.84 2.37 14.43
C THR A 600 -13.51 3.68 13.75
N GLN A 601 -14.51 4.45 13.32
CA GLN A 601 -14.37 5.78 12.75
C GLN A 601 -13.93 6.78 13.82
N ALA A 602 -14.53 6.75 15.01
CA ALA A 602 -14.09 7.53 16.16
C ALA A 602 -12.65 7.16 16.54
N TYR A 603 -12.30 5.87 16.54
CA TYR A 603 -10.92 5.43 16.77
C TYR A 603 -9.97 5.89 15.65
N LEU A 604 -10.37 5.80 14.38
CA LEU A 604 -9.57 6.26 13.25
C LEU A 604 -9.43 7.78 13.24
N GLU A 605 -10.46 8.52 13.65
CA GLU A 605 -10.42 9.97 13.83
C GLU A 605 -9.56 10.35 15.03
N GLU A 606 -9.68 9.67 16.16
CA GLU A 606 -8.81 9.87 17.33
C GLU A 606 -7.36 9.51 17.00
N LYS A 607 -7.13 8.42 16.26
CA LYS A 607 -5.82 8.03 15.75
C LYS A 607 -5.27 9.09 14.81
N ARG A 608 -6.06 9.56 13.84
CA ARG A 608 -5.66 10.62 12.91
C ARG A 608 -5.36 11.93 13.64
N LYS A 609 -6.17 12.30 14.64
CA LYS A 609 -5.93 13.46 15.50
C LYS A 609 -4.63 13.28 16.30
N ALA A 610 -4.40 12.10 16.89
CA ALA A 610 -3.19 11.79 17.63
C ALA A 610 -1.94 11.77 16.74
N GLU A 611 -2.02 11.21 15.53
CA GLU A 611 -0.93 11.22 14.54
C GLU A 611 -0.66 12.63 14.02
N ALA A 612 -1.70 13.41 13.71
CA ALA A 612 -1.55 14.80 13.31
C ALA A 612 -0.88 15.64 14.41
N LEU A 613 -1.27 15.45 15.67
CA LEU A 613 -0.62 16.09 16.82
C LEU A 613 0.83 15.63 16.97
N LEU A 614 1.13 14.36 16.70
CA LEU A 614 2.50 13.84 16.74
C LEU A 614 3.39 14.48 15.67
N TYR A 615 2.91 14.61 14.43
CA TYR A 615 3.64 15.26 13.33
C TYR A 615 3.77 16.78 13.51
N GLN A 616 2.91 17.40 14.31
CA GLN A 616 3.06 18.81 14.70
C GLN A 616 4.19 19.03 15.72
N ILE A 617 4.58 17.99 16.47
CA ILE A 617 5.59 18.07 17.53
C ILE A 617 6.95 17.51 17.05
N LEU A 618 6.94 16.48 16.22
CA LEU A 618 8.14 15.77 15.77
C LEU A 618 8.18 15.68 14.24
N PRO A 619 9.38 15.69 13.63
CA PRO A 619 9.50 15.45 12.19
C PRO A 619 8.93 14.08 11.79
N HIS A 620 8.38 13.98 10.58
CA HIS A 620 7.74 12.76 10.06
C HIS A 620 8.62 11.50 10.18
N SER A 621 9.90 11.58 9.81
CA SER A 621 10.84 10.45 9.88
C SER A 621 11.04 9.92 11.31
N VAL A 622 11.11 10.84 12.27
CA VAL A 622 11.32 10.56 13.70
C VAL A 622 10.03 10.04 14.35
N ALA A 623 8.89 10.63 14.01
CA ALA A 623 7.57 10.21 14.49
C ALA A 623 7.25 8.77 14.05
N GLU A 624 7.59 8.38 12.82
CA GLU A 624 7.38 7.01 12.32
C GLU A 624 8.25 5.97 13.03
N GLN A 625 9.52 6.28 13.31
CA GLN A 625 10.40 5.40 14.12
C GLN A 625 9.83 5.19 15.53
N LEU A 626 9.35 6.26 16.17
CA LEU A 626 8.72 6.17 17.49
C LEU A 626 7.41 5.36 17.45
N LYS A 627 6.60 5.50 16.40
CA LYS A 627 5.38 4.69 16.20
C LYS A 627 5.68 3.19 16.08
N ARG A 628 6.83 2.82 15.51
CA ARG A 628 7.30 1.43 15.40
C ARG A 628 7.91 0.89 16.69
N GLY A 629 8.02 1.70 17.73
CA GLY A 629 8.66 1.34 19.00
C GLY A 629 10.19 1.33 18.93
N GLU A 630 10.77 1.94 17.90
CA GLU A 630 12.22 2.05 17.74
C GLU A 630 12.77 3.22 18.58
N THR A 631 13.97 3.06 19.12
CA THR A 631 14.65 4.15 19.83
C THR A 631 15.35 5.07 18.82
N VAL A 632 14.97 6.34 18.78
CA VAL A 632 15.61 7.34 17.91
C VAL A 632 17.00 7.67 18.45
N GLN A 633 18.04 7.25 17.72
CA GLN A 633 19.42 7.58 18.06
C GLN A 633 19.80 8.98 17.56
N ALA A 634 20.76 9.62 18.22
CA ALA A 634 21.30 10.89 17.75
C ALA A 634 22.12 10.68 16.46
N GLU A 635 21.89 11.51 15.46
CA GLU A 635 22.59 11.49 14.16
C GLU A 635 23.44 12.75 13.99
N ALA A 636 24.63 12.60 13.41
CA ALA A 636 25.51 13.71 13.02
C ALA A 636 25.29 14.07 11.55
N PHE A 637 25.02 15.33 11.27
CA PHE A 637 24.83 15.92 9.94
C PHE A 637 26.05 16.79 9.60
N ASP A 638 26.65 16.52 8.44
CA ASP A 638 27.93 17.16 8.04
C ASP A 638 27.75 18.61 7.58
N SER A 639 26.59 18.94 7.00
CA SER A 639 26.26 20.27 6.52
C SER A 639 24.75 20.52 6.63
N VAL A 640 24.39 21.53 7.42
CA VAL A 640 23.02 22.07 7.52
C VAL A 640 23.07 23.59 7.51
N THR A 641 21.99 24.25 7.07
CA THR A 641 21.85 25.71 7.21
C THR A 641 20.83 26.03 8.28
N ILE A 642 21.23 26.84 9.28
CA ILE A 642 20.40 27.28 10.39
C ILE A 642 20.05 28.76 10.21
N TYR A 643 18.77 29.06 10.35
CA TYR A 643 18.19 30.40 10.41
C TYR A 643 17.82 30.74 11.85
N PHE A 644 18.20 31.94 12.27
CA PHE A 644 17.74 32.58 13.51
C PHE A 644 17.18 33.95 13.19
N SER A 645 16.05 34.29 13.81
CA SER A 645 15.55 35.66 13.81
C SER A 645 15.11 36.13 15.16
N ASP A 646 15.22 37.44 15.38
CA ASP A 646 14.84 38.15 16.61
C ASP A 646 14.03 39.40 16.27
N ILE A 647 13.15 39.80 17.19
CA ILE A 647 12.33 41.01 17.06
C ILE A 647 13.07 42.18 17.69
N VAL A 648 13.48 43.15 16.85
CA VAL A 648 14.21 44.32 17.33
C VAL A 648 13.31 45.17 18.23
N GLY A 649 13.71 45.34 19.49
CA GLY A 649 12.98 46.15 20.48
C GLY A 649 11.87 45.41 21.22
N PHE A 650 11.78 44.08 21.09
CA PHE A 650 10.74 43.27 21.75
C PHE A 650 10.68 43.46 23.27
N THR A 651 11.83 43.58 23.96
CA THR A 651 11.83 43.80 25.41
C THR A 651 11.08 45.08 25.79
N ALA A 652 11.28 46.19 25.07
CA ALA A 652 10.57 47.45 25.31
C ALA A 652 9.08 47.32 24.96
N LEU A 653 8.79 46.69 23.82
CA LEU A 653 7.42 46.43 23.36
C LEU A 653 6.64 45.58 24.37
N SER A 654 7.27 44.54 24.92
CA SER A 654 6.68 43.64 25.92
C SER A 654 6.51 44.30 27.30
N ALA A 655 7.38 45.27 27.66
CA ALA A 655 7.28 46.01 28.92
C ALA A 655 6.11 47.00 28.92
N GLU A 656 5.76 47.53 27.75
CA GLU A 656 4.67 48.50 27.58
C GLU A 656 3.33 47.87 27.19
N SER A 657 3.33 46.60 26.81
CA SER A 657 2.13 45.85 26.43
C SER A 657 1.68 44.92 27.57
N THR A 658 0.37 44.66 27.65
CA THR A 658 -0.14 43.67 28.62
C THR A 658 0.29 42.25 28.21
N PRO A 659 0.45 41.31 29.16
CA PRO A 659 0.83 39.93 28.83
C PRO A 659 -0.08 39.27 27.78
N MET A 660 -1.38 39.56 27.81
CA MET A 660 -2.33 39.04 26.82
C MET A 660 -2.09 39.61 25.42
N GLN A 661 -1.73 40.89 25.32
CA GLN A 661 -1.38 41.53 24.04
C GLN A 661 -0.07 41.00 23.47
N VAL A 662 0.92 40.69 24.33
CA VAL A 662 2.20 40.09 23.92
C VAL A 662 1.98 38.67 23.38
N VAL A 663 1.17 37.85 24.06
CA VAL A 663 0.81 36.50 23.59
C VAL A 663 0.08 36.56 22.25
N THR A 664 -0.87 37.50 22.10
CA THR A 664 -1.60 37.69 20.84
C THR A 664 -0.67 38.11 19.70
N LEU A 665 0.27 39.02 19.96
CA LEU A 665 1.26 39.46 18.98
C LEU A 665 2.16 38.31 18.51
N LEU A 666 2.73 37.55 19.45
CA LEU A 666 3.59 36.41 19.13
C LEU A 666 2.81 35.33 18.36
N ASN A 667 1.56 35.06 18.74
CA ASN A 667 0.73 34.09 18.03
C ASN A 667 0.42 34.55 16.60
N ASP A 668 0.03 35.81 16.39
CA ASP A 668 -0.22 36.36 15.05
C ASP A 668 1.05 36.32 14.18
N LEU A 669 2.21 36.66 14.75
CA LEU A 669 3.49 36.63 14.05
C LEU A 669 3.92 35.21 13.68
N TYR A 670 3.89 34.27 14.63
CA TYR A 670 4.26 32.89 14.36
C TYR A 670 3.27 32.20 13.43
N THR A 671 1.99 32.55 13.46
CA THR A 671 1.02 32.07 12.46
C THR A 671 1.38 32.55 11.05
N CYS A 672 1.81 33.82 10.93
CA CYS A 672 2.28 34.37 9.66
C CYS A 672 3.57 33.69 9.18
N PHE A 673 4.52 33.41 10.08
CA PHE A 673 5.76 32.72 9.74
C PHE A 673 5.52 31.27 9.35
N ASP A 674 4.73 30.54 10.13
CA ASP A 674 4.37 29.14 9.87
C ASP A 674 3.74 29.01 8.46
N ALA A 675 2.87 29.94 8.05
CA ALA A 675 2.29 29.96 6.70
C ALA A 675 3.31 30.21 5.56
N VAL A 676 4.41 30.92 5.84
CA VAL A 676 5.46 31.17 4.86
C VAL A 676 6.39 29.97 4.75
N ILE A 677 6.81 29.39 5.88
CA ILE A 677 7.78 28.29 5.91
C ILE A 677 7.23 26.98 5.33
N ASP A 678 5.91 26.77 5.36
CA ASP A 678 5.25 25.58 4.77
C ASP A 678 5.53 25.43 3.26
N ASN A 679 5.97 26.49 2.57
CA ASN A 679 6.32 26.48 1.14
C ASN A 679 7.79 26.12 0.86
N PHE A 680 8.61 25.87 1.89
CA PHE A 680 10.04 25.63 1.76
C PHE A 680 10.45 24.32 2.45
N ASP A 681 11.53 23.68 2.00
CA ASP A 681 12.07 22.47 2.63
C ASP A 681 12.88 22.84 3.89
N VAL A 682 12.15 23.15 4.96
CA VAL A 682 12.70 23.60 6.24
C VAL A 682 11.96 22.95 7.42
N TYR A 683 12.68 22.74 8.52
CA TYR A 683 12.14 22.24 9.78
C TYR A 683 12.20 23.32 10.86
N LYS A 684 11.06 23.57 11.51
CA LYS A 684 10.95 24.48 12.65
C LYS A 684 11.46 23.80 13.92
N VAL A 685 12.47 24.42 14.54
CA VAL A 685 13.02 24.00 15.84
C VAL A 685 12.28 24.73 16.96
N GLU A 686 12.33 24.23 18.18
CA GLU A 686 11.72 24.91 19.33
C GLU A 686 12.16 26.37 19.45
N THR A 687 11.19 27.27 19.62
CA THR A 687 11.41 28.70 19.79
C THR A 687 11.55 29.07 21.27
N ILE A 688 12.46 29.99 21.58
CA ILE A 688 12.70 30.47 22.94
C ILE A 688 12.43 31.97 22.94
N GLY A 689 11.31 32.39 23.54
CA GLY A 689 10.94 33.80 23.64
C GLY A 689 10.47 34.40 22.32
N ASP A 690 11.15 35.46 21.89
CA ASP A 690 10.99 36.23 20.65
C ASP A 690 11.85 35.71 19.48
N ALA A 691 12.69 34.71 19.73
CA ALA A 691 13.54 34.12 18.71
C ALA A 691 12.84 32.99 17.94
N TYR A 692 12.90 33.06 16.60
CA TYR A 692 12.39 32.03 15.69
C TYR A 692 13.57 31.27 15.05
N MET A 693 13.60 29.95 15.21
CA MET A 693 14.70 29.09 14.76
C MET A 693 14.19 28.06 13.74
N VAL A 694 14.85 28.03 12.58
CA VAL A 694 14.51 27.13 11.47
C VAL A 694 15.80 26.51 10.91
N VAL A 695 15.74 25.29 10.41
CA VAL A 695 16.89 24.57 9.85
C VAL A 695 16.50 23.84 8.57
N SER A 696 17.42 23.74 7.62
CA SER A 696 17.28 22.86 6.45
C SER A 696 18.49 21.94 6.32
N GLY A 697 18.30 20.78 5.66
CA GLY A 697 19.28 19.70 5.57
C GLY A 697 19.17 18.65 6.68
N LEU A 698 18.17 18.77 7.55
CA LEU A 698 17.77 17.75 8.53
C LEU A 698 16.25 17.81 8.80
N PRO A 699 15.61 16.72 9.27
CA PRO A 699 16.19 15.39 9.49
C PRO A 699 16.51 14.64 8.18
N VAL A 700 16.01 15.12 7.04
CA VAL A 700 16.33 14.57 5.72
C VAL A 700 17.44 15.40 5.10
N ARG A 701 18.49 14.75 4.60
CA ARG A 701 19.62 15.41 3.93
C ARG A 701 19.18 15.82 2.52
N ASN A 702 19.33 17.09 2.17
CA ASN A 702 18.94 17.64 0.86
C ASN A 702 20.14 18.16 0.04
N GLY A 703 21.34 17.60 0.27
CA GLY A 703 22.55 18.01 -0.44
C GLY A 703 22.93 19.45 -0.09
N LEU A 704 23.20 20.30 -1.08
CA LEU A 704 23.50 21.73 -0.89
C LEU A 704 22.25 22.61 -0.89
N LEU A 705 21.06 22.03 -1.16
CA LEU A 705 19.81 22.78 -1.29
C LEU A 705 19.43 23.50 0.00
N HIS A 706 19.87 23.01 1.17
CA HIS A 706 19.60 23.61 2.46
C HIS A 706 19.87 25.12 2.54
N ALA A 707 20.96 25.60 1.92
CA ALA A 707 21.29 27.02 1.96
C ALA A 707 20.35 27.85 1.09
N ARG A 708 19.98 27.33 -0.08
CA ARG A 708 19.07 27.98 -1.02
C ARG A 708 17.66 28.10 -0.44
N GLU A 709 17.14 27.02 0.14
CA GLU A 709 15.79 27.01 0.74
C GLU A 709 15.69 28.00 1.90
N VAL A 710 16.69 28.02 2.79
CA VAL A 710 16.73 28.98 3.90
C VAL A 710 16.90 30.43 3.43
N ALA A 711 17.69 30.68 2.38
CA ALA A 711 17.85 32.03 1.84
C ALA A 711 16.56 32.58 1.22
N ARG A 712 15.83 31.77 0.43
CA ARG A 712 14.55 32.16 -0.18
C ARG A 712 13.46 32.34 0.88
N MET A 713 13.40 31.43 1.86
CA MET A 713 12.52 31.57 3.02
C MET A 713 12.80 32.87 3.79
N ALA A 714 14.06 33.21 4.04
CA ALA A 714 14.42 34.43 4.76
C ALA A 714 13.97 35.71 4.04
N LEU A 715 14.10 35.75 2.71
CA LEU A 715 13.60 36.86 1.88
C LEU A 715 12.06 36.96 1.96
N ALA A 716 11.36 35.84 1.81
CA ALA A 716 9.90 35.79 1.89
C ALA A 716 9.36 36.21 3.27
N LEU A 717 10.01 35.77 4.35
CA LEU A 717 9.66 36.17 5.72
C LEU A 717 9.87 37.68 5.94
N LEU A 718 10.97 38.23 5.42
CA LEU A 718 11.25 39.65 5.54
C LEU A 718 10.20 40.50 4.81
N ASP A 719 9.74 40.07 3.64
CA ASP A 719 8.67 40.75 2.90
C ASP A 719 7.30 40.61 3.57
N ALA A 720 6.99 39.44 4.15
CA ALA A 720 5.77 39.24 4.92
C ALA A 720 5.70 40.19 6.13
N VAL A 721 6.80 40.35 6.88
CA VAL A 721 6.90 41.24 8.04
C VAL A 721 6.63 42.70 7.68
N ARG A 722 7.04 43.18 6.50
CA ARG A 722 6.76 44.55 6.04
C ARG A 722 5.26 44.85 5.94
N SER A 723 4.45 43.83 5.65
CA SER A 723 2.98 43.96 5.56
C SER A 723 2.26 43.67 6.89
N PHE A 724 2.96 43.15 7.90
CA PHE A 724 2.39 42.74 9.17
C PHE A 724 2.09 43.94 10.08
N ARG A 725 0.87 44.01 10.62
CA ARG A 725 0.43 45.10 11.52
C ARG A 725 0.13 44.60 12.93
N ILE A 726 0.66 45.29 13.93
CA ILE A 726 0.42 44.98 15.34
C ILE A 726 -0.98 45.47 15.74
N ARG A 727 -1.89 44.55 16.11
CA ARG A 727 -3.31 44.88 16.40
C ARG A 727 -3.49 45.99 17.45
N HIS A 728 -2.72 45.94 18.54
CA HIS A 728 -2.82 46.89 19.63
C HIS A 728 -2.01 48.17 19.40
N ARG A 729 -1.14 48.20 18.37
CA ARG A 729 -0.26 49.31 18.01
C ARG A 729 -0.09 49.40 16.48
N PRO A 730 -1.14 49.77 15.74
CA PRO A 730 -1.14 49.72 14.27
C PRO A 730 -0.21 50.74 13.59
N GLN A 731 0.36 51.68 14.35
CA GLN A 731 1.32 52.69 13.87
C GLN A 731 2.79 52.26 14.01
N GLU A 732 3.06 51.16 14.70
CA GLU A 732 4.40 50.66 14.94
C GLU A 732 4.69 49.49 13.99
N GLU A 733 5.77 49.61 13.23
CA GLU A 733 6.22 48.57 12.30
C GLU A 733 7.13 47.57 13.00
N LEU A 734 6.83 46.29 12.83
CA LEU A 734 7.67 45.21 13.35
C LEU A 734 8.97 45.12 12.55
N ARG A 735 10.11 45.08 13.23
CA ARG A 735 11.43 44.96 12.59
C ARG A 735 12.09 43.66 12.99
N LEU A 736 12.34 42.82 12.00
CA LEU A 736 13.02 41.54 12.18
C LEU A 736 14.50 41.70 11.92
N ARG A 737 15.34 41.02 12.71
CA ARG A 737 16.77 40.85 12.47
C ARG A 737 17.03 39.37 12.22
N ILE A 738 17.75 39.04 11.14
CA ILE A 738 17.96 37.66 10.69
C ILE A 738 19.46 37.34 10.62
N GLY A 739 19.83 36.15 11.11
CA GLY A 739 21.16 35.57 10.95
C GLY A 739 21.11 34.15 10.41
N ILE A 740 22.00 33.82 9.47
CA ILE A 740 22.06 32.52 8.81
C ILE A 740 23.51 32.00 8.80
N HIS A 741 23.69 30.74 9.18
CA HIS A 741 24.98 30.07 9.16
C HIS A 741 24.85 28.61 8.72
N THR A 742 25.89 28.10 8.06
CA THR A 742 25.96 26.75 7.52
C THR A 742 27.13 26.00 8.15
N GLY A 743 26.89 24.79 8.66
CA GLY A 743 27.91 23.97 9.31
C GLY A 743 27.38 22.64 9.84
N PRO A 744 28.24 21.80 10.45
CA PRO A 744 27.87 20.48 10.96
C PRO A 744 27.05 20.57 12.27
N VAL A 745 26.15 19.62 12.50
CA VAL A 745 25.34 19.56 13.74
C VAL A 745 25.00 18.12 14.12
N CYS A 746 24.85 17.83 15.41
CA CYS A 746 24.25 16.58 15.89
C CYS A 746 22.79 16.83 16.27
N ALA A 747 21.86 16.00 15.80
CA ALA A 747 20.44 16.13 16.14
C ALA A 747 19.88 14.81 16.71
N GLY A 748 18.92 14.91 17.62
CA GLY A 748 18.30 13.73 18.25
C GLY A 748 17.14 14.07 19.18
N VAL A 749 16.38 13.05 19.57
CA VAL A 749 15.22 13.19 20.46
C VAL A 749 15.67 13.18 21.93
N VAL A 750 15.30 14.22 22.68
CA VAL A 750 15.59 14.34 24.12
C VAL A 750 14.30 14.30 24.92
N GLY A 751 14.30 13.50 25.99
CA GLY A 751 13.19 13.40 26.95
C GLY A 751 12.21 12.24 26.66
N LEU A 752 11.88 11.47 27.69
CA LEU A 752 10.98 10.31 27.57
C LEU A 752 9.49 10.66 27.68
N LYS A 753 9.15 11.73 28.43
CA LYS A 753 7.76 12.13 28.70
C LYS A 753 7.25 13.24 27.77
N MET A 754 8.16 14.07 27.27
CA MET A 754 7.93 15.12 26.29
C MET A 754 9.10 15.09 25.30
N PRO A 755 9.05 14.24 24.28
CA PRO A 755 10.15 14.09 23.32
C PRO A 755 10.29 15.35 22.48
N ARG A 756 11.51 15.88 22.40
CA ARG A 756 11.85 17.08 21.62
C ARG A 756 12.99 16.77 20.67
N TYR A 757 12.86 17.16 19.41
CA TYR A 757 13.96 17.02 18.45
C TYR A 757 14.93 18.20 18.61
N CYS A 758 16.07 17.94 19.26
CA CYS A 758 17.05 18.96 19.64
C CYS A 758 18.28 18.91 18.75
N LEU A 759 18.86 20.09 18.47
CA LEU A 759 20.10 20.26 17.73
C LEU A 759 21.23 20.65 18.70
N PHE A 760 22.40 20.07 18.51
CA PHE A 760 23.61 20.29 19.31
C PHE A 760 24.82 20.53 18.41
N GLY A 761 25.55 21.61 18.66
CA GLY A 761 26.79 21.91 17.95
C GLY A 761 27.09 23.40 17.90
N ASP A 762 28.33 23.74 17.56
CA ASP A 762 28.80 25.12 17.48
C ASP A 762 28.12 25.93 16.37
N THR A 763 27.59 25.25 15.35
CA THR A 763 26.79 25.84 14.28
C THR A 763 25.56 26.57 14.81
N VAL A 764 24.88 26.03 15.84
CA VAL A 764 23.73 26.69 16.48
C VAL A 764 24.15 27.99 17.16
N ASN A 765 25.25 27.95 17.91
CA ASN A 765 25.80 29.11 18.61
C ASN A 765 26.29 30.19 17.64
N THR A 766 26.87 29.79 16.51
CA THR A 766 27.36 30.71 15.48
C THR A 766 26.22 31.36 14.71
N ALA A 767 25.15 30.61 14.39
CA ALA A 767 23.95 31.16 13.76
C ALA A 767 23.24 32.20 14.66
N SER A 768 23.11 31.93 15.97
CA SER A 768 22.60 32.92 16.94
C SER A 768 23.49 34.16 17.05
N ARG A 769 24.82 34.02 16.87
CA ARG A 769 25.73 35.18 16.80
C ARG A 769 25.59 35.98 15.51
N MET A 770 25.34 35.32 14.39
CA MET A 770 25.01 36.02 13.13
C MET A 770 23.76 36.86 13.33
N GLU A 771 22.73 36.32 13.98
CA GLU A 771 21.48 37.04 14.25
C GLU A 771 21.74 38.25 15.16
N SER A 772 22.33 38.05 16.34
CA SER A 772 22.53 39.13 17.32
C SER A 772 23.41 40.29 16.82
N ASN A 773 24.34 40.04 15.89
CA ASN A 773 25.15 41.08 15.25
C ASN A 773 24.53 41.63 13.95
N GLY A 774 23.35 41.15 13.56
CA GLY A 774 22.60 41.65 12.40
C GLY A 774 22.02 43.05 12.60
N GLU A 775 21.51 43.62 11.53
CA GLU A 775 20.81 44.92 11.53
C GLU A 775 19.31 44.70 11.31
N ALA A 776 18.50 45.66 11.75
CA ALA A 776 17.06 45.62 11.55
C ALA A 776 16.72 45.57 10.06
N LEU A 777 15.79 44.69 9.70
CA LEU A 777 15.30 44.43 8.36
C LEU A 777 16.38 43.98 7.36
N LYS A 778 17.45 43.35 7.83
CA LYS A 778 18.51 42.77 7.00
C LYS A 778 18.79 41.32 7.35
N ILE A 779 19.27 40.57 6.36
CA ILE A 779 19.64 39.15 6.47
C ILE A 779 21.16 39.04 6.49
N HIS A 780 21.70 38.61 7.63
CA HIS A 780 23.13 38.50 7.87
C HIS A 780 23.64 37.08 7.65
N LEU A 781 24.66 36.92 6.80
CA LEU A 781 25.21 35.63 6.40
C LEU A 781 26.67 35.46 6.84
N SER A 782 27.01 34.22 7.22
CA SER A 782 28.39 33.76 7.39
C SER A 782 29.12 33.50 6.06
N SER A 783 30.46 33.40 6.10
CA SER A 783 31.28 33.02 4.94
C SER A 783 30.94 31.64 4.39
N GLU A 784 30.60 30.71 5.27
CA GLU A 784 30.29 29.32 4.93
C GLU A 784 28.97 29.25 4.15
N THR A 785 27.94 29.96 4.60
CA THR A 785 26.66 30.05 3.87
C THR A 785 26.82 30.71 2.50
N LYS A 786 27.65 31.75 2.43
CA LYS A 786 27.95 32.46 1.18
C LYS A 786 28.62 31.54 0.14
N ALA A 787 29.55 30.70 0.56
CA ALA A 787 30.19 29.72 -0.32
C ALA A 787 29.18 28.74 -0.94
N VAL A 788 28.24 28.23 -0.14
CA VAL A 788 27.19 27.32 -0.65
C VAL A 788 26.22 28.04 -1.60
N LEU A 789 25.84 29.28 -1.31
CA LEU A 789 24.94 30.06 -2.17
C LEU A 789 25.59 30.45 -3.51
N GLU A 790 26.91 30.63 -3.56
CA GLU A 790 27.65 30.93 -4.78
C GLU A 790 27.61 29.77 -5.80
N GLU A 791 27.47 28.52 -5.34
CA GLU A 791 27.37 27.36 -6.24
C GLU A 791 26.06 27.32 -7.04
N PHE A 792 24.97 27.89 -6.51
CA PHE A 792 23.68 27.90 -7.21
C PHE A 792 23.57 29.01 -8.26
N GLY A 793 24.25 30.13 -8.04
CA GLY A 793 24.01 31.37 -8.78
C GLY A 793 22.62 31.96 -8.50
N GLY A 794 22.47 33.28 -8.62
CA GLY A 794 21.16 33.93 -8.50
C GLY A 794 20.86 34.67 -7.20
N PHE A 795 21.77 34.77 -6.23
CA PHE A 795 21.58 35.64 -5.05
C PHE A 795 22.47 36.88 -5.10
N GLU A 796 21.94 38.02 -4.65
CA GLU A 796 22.67 39.28 -4.52
C GLU A 796 23.26 39.41 -3.12
N LEU A 797 24.59 39.36 -3.03
CA LEU A 797 25.34 39.35 -1.77
C LEU A 797 26.26 40.58 -1.69
N GLU A 798 26.21 41.31 -0.58
CA GLU A 798 27.09 42.46 -0.31
C GLU A 798 28.06 42.13 0.84
N LEU A 799 29.35 42.44 0.66
CA LEU A 799 30.34 42.25 1.71
C LEU A 799 30.14 43.28 2.82
N ARG A 800 29.85 42.83 4.03
CA ARG A 800 29.75 43.68 5.22
C ARG A 800 31.11 44.04 5.82
N GLY A 801 32.04 43.08 5.78
CA GLY A 801 33.38 43.19 6.36
C GLY A 801 33.63 42.24 7.52
N ASP A 802 34.74 42.45 8.23
CA ASP A 802 35.18 41.60 9.33
C ASP A 802 34.57 42.07 10.67
N ILE A 803 33.81 41.20 11.34
CA ILE A 803 33.21 41.47 12.64
C ILE A 803 33.96 40.69 13.71
N GLU A 804 34.28 41.34 14.84
CA GLU A 804 34.81 40.65 16.01
C GLU A 804 33.73 39.78 16.65
N MET A 805 33.90 38.47 16.52
CA MET A 805 33.05 37.48 17.18
C MET A 805 33.92 36.57 18.05
N LYS A 806 33.32 35.98 19.08
CA LYS A 806 34.01 34.97 19.89
C LYS A 806 34.13 33.72 19.00
N VAL A 807 35.33 33.18 18.78
CA VAL A 807 35.55 31.99 17.95
C VAL A 807 36.39 31.01 18.76
N GLU A 808 36.04 29.73 18.74
CA GLU A 808 36.82 28.67 19.37
C GLU A 808 38.01 28.33 18.47
N LYS A 809 39.25 28.39 18.99
CA LYS A 809 40.45 27.99 18.26
C LYS A 809 40.72 26.51 18.52
N GLU A 810 40.90 25.72 17.47
CA GLU A 810 41.43 24.35 17.60
C GLU A 810 42.86 24.39 18.19
N ALA A 811 43.10 23.56 19.21
CA ALA A 811 44.43 23.36 19.77
C ALA A 811 45.24 22.42 18.85
N PRO A 812 46.55 22.67 18.63
CA PRO A 812 47.37 21.77 17.82
C PRO A 812 47.51 20.41 18.51
N ALA A 813 47.33 19.33 17.73
CA ALA A 813 47.37 17.95 18.20
C ALA A 813 48.73 17.62 18.87
N LEU A 814 48.70 17.37 20.17
CA LEU A 814 49.84 16.81 20.90
C LEU A 814 49.76 15.28 20.84
N THR A 815 50.59 14.66 20.02
CA THR A 815 50.73 13.20 19.98
C THR A 815 51.48 12.75 21.24
N ILE A 816 50.84 11.95 22.11
CA ILE A 816 51.51 11.27 23.23
C ILE A 816 51.26 9.75 23.08
N PRO A 817 52.30 8.89 23.17
CA PRO A 817 52.16 7.46 22.91
C PRO A 817 51.47 6.70 24.04
N TRP A 818 50.74 5.65 23.68
CA TRP A 818 49.94 4.80 24.57
C TRP A 818 50.79 3.82 25.38
N SER A 819 50.44 3.58 26.66
CA SER A 819 50.73 2.33 27.37
C SER A 819 49.72 2.08 28.52
N PRO A 820 49.43 0.82 28.91
CA PRO A 820 48.11 0.41 29.39
C PRO A 820 48.02 0.15 30.91
N GLY A 821 46.88 0.43 31.55
CA GLY A 821 46.53 -0.20 32.83
C GLY A 821 45.45 0.47 33.73
N ARG A 822 44.42 -0.33 34.03
CA ARG A 822 43.51 -0.34 35.21
C ARG A 822 42.36 0.67 35.34
N VAL A 823 41.15 0.11 35.27
CA VAL A 823 39.86 0.66 35.71
C VAL A 823 39.58 0.23 37.15
N ILE A 824 39.16 1.15 38.02
CA ILE A 824 38.43 0.85 39.27
C ILE A 824 37.38 1.95 39.49
N PHE A 825 36.11 1.57 39.62
CA PHE A 825 35.00 2.41 40.08
C PHE A 825 34.82 2.27 41.61
N PRO A 826 34.31 3.30 42.31
CA PRO A 826 33.22 3.01 43.26
C PRO A 826 32.09 4.06 43.34
N GLN A 827 31.00 3.58 43.95
CA GLN A 827 29.60 4.05 44.00
C GLN A 827 29.29 5.22 44.95
N ALA A 828 28.03 5.71 44.84
CA ALA A 828 27.36 6.78 45.61
C ALA A 828 26.72 6.34 46.94
N PRO A 829 26.40 7.31 47.84
CA PRO A 829 25.22 7.27 48.73
C PRO A 829 24.58 8.70 48.93
N SER A 830 23.44 8.99 49.59
CA SER A 830 22.09 8.43 49.87
C SER A 830 21.34 9.41 50.84
N GLN A 831 20.00 9.58 50.75
CA GLN A 831 19.01 10.03 51.79
C GLN A 831 19.00 11.53 52.25
N ALA A 832 17.92 12.19 52.77
CA ALA A 832 16.46 12.01 52.90
C ALA A 832 15.80 13.28 53.55
N ALA A 833 14.45 13.39 53.49
CA ALA A 833 13.48 13.98 54.46
C ALA A 833 12.61 15.22 54.06
N ASN A 834 11.30 15.03 54.28
CA ASN A 834 10.12 15.95 54.23
C ASN A 834 9.76 16.41 55.68
N PRO A 835 8.90 17.43 55.99
CA PRO A 835 7.48 17.54 55.55
C PRO A 835 6.84 18.97 55.37
N THR A 836 5.63 18.99 54.79
CA THR A 836 4.66 20.09 54.49
C THR A 836 3.86 20.61 55.72
N PRO A 837 3.16 21.81 55.74
CA PRO A 837 1.95 22.14 54.92
C PRO A 837 1.74 23.61 54.46
N ILE A 838 0.70 23.78 53.62
CA ILE A 838 0.28 24.90 52.73
C ILE A 838 -0.69 25.87 53.46
N PRO A 839 -0.78 27.17 53.09
CA PRO A 839 -1.83 27.67 52.17
C PRO A 839 -1.33 28.67 51.08
N LYS A 840 -2.02 28.66 49.91
CA LYS A 840 -1.93 29.59 48.75
C LYS A 840 -2.73 30.90 48.99
N PRO A 841 -2.85 31.88 48.06
CA PRO A 841 -2.16 32.14 46.77
C PRO A 841 -1.63 33.59 46.58
N LEU A 842 -0.63 33.82 45.71
CA LEU A 842 -0.63 34.83 44.61
C LEU A 842 0.76 35.08 43.98
N SER A 843 0.71 35.31 42.66
CA SER A 843 1.71 35.86 41.73
C SER A 843 3.03 35.11 41.52
N PHE A 844 3.05 34.34 40.43
CA PHE A 844 4.25 33.77 39.81
C PHE A 844 5.05 34.88 39.11
N GLY A 845 6.12 35.32 39.76
CA GLY A 845 7.15 36.16 39.17
C GLY A 845 8.50 35.72 39.71
N LYS A 846 9.38 35.28 38.81
CA LYS A 846 10.75 34.76 39.01
C LYS A 846 10.82 33.30 39.46
N TRP A 847 11.28 32.44 38.55
CA TRP A 847 12.29 31.38 38.69
C TRP A 847 12.20 30.46 37.47
N VAL A 848 13.11 30.61 36.49
CA VAL A 848 13.65 29.47 35.70
C VAL A 848 15.14 29.74 35.49
N GLY A 849 15.89 29.55 36.58
CA GLY A 849 17.28 29.13 36.51
C GLY A 849 17.31 27.67 36.97
N VAL A 850 18.17 26.88 36.33
CA VAL A 850 18.52 25.48 36.66
C VAL A 850 17.52 24.42 36.17
N LEU A 851 17.85 23.81 35.02
CA LEU A 851 17.71 22.35 34.78
C LEU A 851 18.43 21.98 33.46
N LEU A 852 19.75 21.86 33.52
CA LEU A 852 20.50 20.97 32.64
C LEU A 852 21.48 20.18 33.52
N PRO A 853 21.38 18.83 33.58
CA PRO A 853 22.46 18.00 34.07
C PRO A 853 23.57 18.02 33.01
N THR A 854 24.75 18.50 33.40
CA THR A 854 25.97 18.41 32.59
C THR A 854 26.41 16.95 32.45
N PRO A 855 26.57 16.39 31.25
CA PRO A 855 27.51 15.30 31.04
C PRO A 855 28.92 15.92 30.88
N ARG A 856 29.85 15.49 31.72
CA ARG A 856 31.28 15.75 31.54
C ARG A 856 31.75 15.10 30.23
N ALA A 857 31.91 15.89 29.18
CA ALA A 857 32.87 15.63 28.12
C ALA A 857 34.01 16.64 28.30
N SER A 858 35.20 16.12 28.54
CA SER A 858 36.41 16.88 28.77
C SER A 858 36.93 17.51 27.47
N SER A 859 36.80 18.83 27.34
CA SER A 859 37.72 19.65 26.56
C SER A 859 37.85 21.01 27.26
N PHE A 860 39.07 21.32 27.71
CA PHE A 860 39.44 22.68 28.10
C PHE A 860 39.60 23.49 26.81
N SER A 861 38.78 24.52 26.58
CA SER A 861 39.01 25.46 25.47
C SER A 861 39.32 26.88 25.96
N LEU A 862 40.37 27.46 25.39
CA LEU A 862 40.80 28.84 25.58
C LEU A 862 39.95 29.74 24.68
N GLN A 863 39.16 30.63 25.28
CA GLN A 863 38.30 31.57 24.55
C GLN A 863 39.11 32.71 23.93
N GLY A 864 39.14 32.80 22.60
CA GLY A 864 39.72 33.93 21.85
C GLY A 864 38.66 34.74 21.10
N LYS A 865 38.92 36.04 20.87
CA LYS A 865 38.18 36.85 19.89
C LYS A 865 38.79 36.64 18.50
N GLY A 866 37.98 36.29 17.52
CA GLY A 866 38.36 36.15 16.11
C GLY A 866 37.58 37.12 15.23
N LYS A 867 38.18 37.59 14.13
CA LYS A 867 37.47 38.36 13.11
C LYS A 867 36.84 37.39 12.11
N VAL A 868 35.52 37.45 11.96
CA VAL A 868 34.75 36.62 11.00
C VAL A 868 34.25 37.52 9.88
N ARG A 869 34.48 37.12 8.62
CA ARG A 869 34.00 37.85 7.45
C ARG A 869 32.54 37.52 7.20
N THR A 870 31.73 38.56 6.98
CA THR A 870 30.27 38.41 6.90
C THR A 870 29.67 39.18 5.72
N TYR A 871 28.45 38.79 5.33
CA TYR A 871 27.77 39.27 4.12
C TYR A 871 26.31 39.64 4.40
N TRP A 872 25.75 40.55 3.61
CA TRP A 872 24.32 40.84 3.55
C TRP A 872 23.69 40.13 2.35
N LEU A 873 22.54 39.48 2.55
CA LEU A 873 21.69 39.00 1.47
C LEU A 873 20.69 40.11 1.08
N LEU A 874 20.73 40.54 -0.17
CA LEU A 874 19.91 41.64 -0.69
C LEU A 874 18.68 41.18 -1.48
N GLY A 875 18.77 40.06 -2.19
CA GLY A 875 17.67 39.55 -3.02
C GLY A 875 18.08 38.38 -3.92
N GLU A 876 17.14 37.92 -4.74
CA GLU A 876 17.32 36.86 -5.75
C GLU A 876 17.24 37.48 -7.16
N ARG A 877 18.27 37.31 -8.00
CA ARG A 877 18.30 37.74 -9.40
C ARG A 877 17.41 36.84 -10.24
N GLY A 878 16.21 37.31 -10.57
CA GLY A 878 15.38 36.68 -11.61
C GLY A 878 13.89 36.54 -11.31
N SER A 879 13.36 36.89 -10.14
CA SER A 879 11.91 36.82 -9.90
C SER A 879 11.16 38.05 -10.44
N SER A 880 11.08 38.17 -11.76
CA SER A 880 9.96 38.87 -12.39
C SER A 880 8.83 37.86 -12.57
N THR A 881 7.94 37.78 -11.59
CA THR A 881 6.59 37.24 -11.81
C THR A 881 5.59 38.29 -11.34
N ARG A 882 5.13 39.10 -12.30
CA ARG A 882 3.80 39.71 -12.29
C ARG A 882 2.78 38.61 -12.55
N GLY A 883 1.65 38.65 -11.85
CA GLY A 883 0.42 37.91 -12.18
C GLY A 883 -0.02 36.97 -11.08
#